data_AF-A0A498S9Y7-F1
#
_entry.id   AF-A0A498S9Y7-F1
#
_cell.length_a   1.000
_cell.length_b   1.000
_cell.length_c   1.000
_cell.angle_alpha   90.00
_cell.angle_beta   90.00
_cell.angle_gamma   90.00
#
_symmetry.space_group_name_H-M   'P 1'
#
loop_
_entity.id
_entity.type
_entity.pdbx_description
1 polymer ?
#
loop_
_entity_poly.entity_id
_entity_poly.type
_entity_poly.pdbx_seq_one_letter_code
_entity_poly.pdbx_strand_id
1 'polypeptide(L)'
;MHLGPIRVDYTDRYLTKASESSFFGSRWRLFGKMVATKVPHYGGLVVLSPLVQSPEHNVVLISRNIDVEYDQILHVAGGEHTGIVINKLTDGKPNLKCDVALNFSVWLRNADMKKQENRCFRFRFFEDIENADKHAVAQQFFRDLVSIFPRDYVTFLKRILKLMQNGYVALREIEIDMQFAKENETYQMPDPKQYDSGSEVENVTIAHVQEVLEHAYPNGLSVHIIAESLRCTNKEVDGFLHELEALGIVQKLQNEWIRVSAADKIELSRTQSSFSLRDHPTVAILTCLFAEKQSIDAIIDNSTTVHRYRSGGDSNIYTLGWIGKHRVVATKLAVIGVYFVYSIESVDIVILDDPTAHYSSGKDINYHCGKGLRPLVCDKFSKNCDSREATTSAGSITTRLLGNFQHVEHVFIVGVGGGVAHYTDATRHVRLGDVVVSGPDPNSYVFAHAYTVDRATEHVNGFLVRNWNPQDAIITHIAKNMDEKMIAEWNSITKTTIDHLDAANGDMSFSRPPPQADLLAVPVGSGQVVVIPHPNSERVNSVVHVGSIGAMVSYKKQTFTNEEQVGEDTSGATAQLRDKFATNHNLRAVDAGFDSVIAAINGSRIDSWALIRGIADYQHGQSRASRMWQEIFAEEHDRLYREAKAKSDYSLVTMHYYSVMSVIIDEYFSGSFHFAPPRREQQSLTDALKELHERIGHCLKLTKGKKCVDIGCGIGGVMHDLAITGADLTGVTIVGNEVVIGNERFRNEGLDNCCIVQGNCCCLPLMDSHYDCAYAVYALKYLEDLKPALQEINRILRPGGFFLVYDLLKTDKYHSSSEEHKTIIKNLEYACGMPPLHTKEETISAAKFCGLELIENIDLDRETGNPYYFCFSHSPLFMWLINSSLIDWIISIAQTLHIMPRGFLRFKRIFLAGTVNSIVNAGKLGILSGSEVLLFQKIK
;
A
#
# COMPACT_ATOMS: atom_id res chain seq x y z
N MET A 1 15.44 4.01 -26.06
CA MET A 1 14.58 3.44 -24.97
C MET A 1 13.89 2.20 -25.51
N HIS A 2 13.82 1.12 -24.73
CA HIS A 2 12.85 0.05 -24.97
C HIS A 2 11.69 0.23 -24.00
N LEU A 3 10.50 0.51 -24.53
CA LEU A 3 9.26 0.47 -23.76
C LEU A 3 8.66 -0.93 -23.92
N GLY A 4 8.03 -1.43 -22.86
CA GLY A 4 7.22 -2.65 -22.95
C GLY A 4 6.04 -2.50 -23.92
N PRO A 5 5.32 -3.59 -24.22
CA PRO A 5 4.12 -3.53 -25.07
C PRO A 5 3.09 -2.54 -24.51
N ILE A 6 2.52 -1.70 -25.38
CA ILE A 6 1.54 -0.68 -25.00
C ILE A 6 0.16 -1.16 -25.44
N ARG A 7 -0.81 -1.19 -24.52
CA ARG A 7 -2.18 -1.62 -24.82
C ARG A 7 -2.86 -0.56 -25.66
N VAL A 8 -3.17 -0.91 -26.90
CA VAL A 8 -4.03 -0.13 -27.78
C VAL A 8 -4.89 -1.09 -28.57
N ASP A 9 -6.17 -1.20 -28.25
CA ASP A 9 -7.13 -1.93 -29.09
C ASP A 9 -7.44 -1.09 -30.35
N TYR A 10 -6.64 -1.31 -31.39
CA TYR A 10 -6.97 -0.87 -32.75
C TYR A 10 -8.19 -1.63 -33.24
N THR A 11 -9.18 -0.91 -33.74
CA THR A 11 -10.38 -1.49 -34.39
C THR A 11 -10.41 -1.07 -35.86
N ASP A 12 -9.55 -1.66 -36.69
CA ASP A 12 -9.62 -1.49 -38.15
C ASP A 12 -10.45 -2.64 -38.76
N ARG A 13 -11.51 -2.29 -39.51
CA ARG A 13 -12.39 -3.24 -40.20
C ARG A 13 -11.74 -3.95 -41.40
N TYR A 14 -10.50 -3.62 -41.78
CA TYR A 14 -9.92 -4.04 -43.08
C TYR A 14 -8.60 -4.82 -43.04
N LEU A 15 -8.37 -5.70 -42.06
CA LEU A 15 -7.24 -6.65 -42.08
C LEU A 15 -7.29 -7.67 -43.25
N THR A 16 -8.42 -7.76 -43.96
CA THR A 16 -8.68 -8.73 -45.04
C THR A 16 -8.63 -8.15 -46.47
N LYS A 17 -8.34 -6.85 -46.68
CA LYS A 17 -8.26 -6.23 -48.01
C LYS A 17 -7.01 -5.37 -48.24
N ALA A 18 -5.85 -5.84 -47.78
CA ALA A 18 -4.55 -5.22 -48.08
C ALA A 18 -4.03 -5.52 -49.50
N SER A 19 -4.70 -6.36 -50.30
CA SER A 19 -4.21 -6.83 -51.60
C SER A 19 -4.45 -5.90 -52.80
N GLU A 20 -5.45 -5.01 -52.76
CA GLU A 20 -5.79 -4.17 -53.93
C GLU A 20 -6.14 -2.72 -53.55
N SER A 21 -5.45 -1.76 -54.20
CA SER A 21 -5.66 -0.30 -54.17
C SER A 21 -5.30 0.49 -52.89
N SER A 22 -3.99 0.65 -52.66
CA SER A 22 -3.36 1.85 -52.08
C SER A 22 -3.80 2.30 -50.66
N PHE A 23 -3.01 1.92 -49.65
CA PHE A 23 -3.11 2.43 -48.27
C PHE A 23 -3.16 3.97 -48.20
N PHE A 24 -2.41 4.65 -49.10
CA PHE A 24 -2.34 6.11 -49.22
C PHE A 24 -3.16 6.72 -50.38
N GLY A 25 -3.81 5.97 -51.28
CA GLY A 25 -4.34 6.56 -52.53
C GLY A 25 -5.78 7.07 -52.46
N SER A 26 -6.64 6.43 -51.67
CA SER A 26 -8.10 6.71 -51.63
C SER A 26 -8.57 7.46 -50.38
N ARG A 27 -7.83 7.36 -49.25
CA ARG A 27 -8.28 7.76 -47.90
C ARG A 27 -7.99 9.21 -47.48
N TRP A 28 -7.12 9.96 -48.16
CA TRP A 28 -6.83 11.38 -47.81
C TRP A 28 -7.91 12.39 -48.24
N ARG A 29 -9.00 11.95 -48.88
CA ARG A 29 -10.12 12.81 -49.33
C ARG A 29 -10.82 13.60 -48.21
N LEU A 30 -10.53 13.29 -46.94
CA LEU A 30 -11.06 13.96 -45.75
C LEU A 30 -10.40 15.30 -45.39
N PHE A 31 -9.29 15.69 -46.04
CA PHE A 31 -8.59 16.95 -45.78
C PHE A 31 -9.07 18.15 -46.64
N GLY A 32 -10.15 17.94 -47.40
CA GLY A 32 -10.64 18.90 -48.39
C GLY A 32 -9.83 18.88 -49.69
N LYS A 33 -10.48 19.14 -50.83
CA LYS A 33 -9.78 19.33 -52.10
C LYS A 33 -9.40 20.80 -52.26
N MET A 34 -8.11 21.10 -52.31
CA MET A 34 -7.63 22.29 -53.01
C MET A 34 -7.05 21.89 -54.37
N VAL A 35 -7.38 22.64 -55.42
CA VAL A 35 -6.80 22.43 -56.75
C VAL A 35 -5.36 22.96 -56.72
N ALA A 36 -4.41 22.14 -57.17
CA ALA A 36 -3.00 22.49 -57.18
C ALA A 36 -2.69 23.62 -58.17
N THR A 37 -2.68 24.87 -57.69
CA THR A 37 -2.20 26.04 -58.46
C THR A 37 -1.37 27.03 -57.65
N LYS A 38 -1.48 27.08 -56.31
CA LYS A 38 -0.54 27.81 -55.42
C LYS A 38 -0.37 27.11 -54.08
N VAL A 39 0.84 26.61 -53.79
CA VAL A 39 1.29 26.34 -52.42
C VAL A 39 1.83 27.68 -51.86
N PRO A 40 1.36 28.15 -50.69
CA PRO A 40 1.83 29.41 -50.14
C PRO A 40 3.26 29.29 -49.59
N HIS A 41 4.17 30.15 -50.02
CA HIS A 41 5.51 30.30 -49.42
C HIS A 41 5.43 31.04 -48.06
N TYR A 42 4.94 30.33 -47.04
CA TYR A 42 5.11 30.71 -45.63
C TYR A 42 5.69 29.51 -44.88
N GLY A 43 6.72 29.77 -44.08
CA GLY A 43 7.70 28.75 -43.68
C GLY A 43 7.15 27.63 -42.79
N GLY A 44 7.71 26.42 -42.97
CA GLY A 44 7.49 25.27 -42.09
C GLY A 44 6.44 24.27 -42.56
N LEU A 45 6.56 23.76 -43.80
CA LEU A 45 5.70 22.66 -44.26
C LEU A 45 6.09 21.36 -43.54
N VAL A 46 5.10 20.58 -43.12
CA VAL A 46 5.30 19.21 -42.61
C VAL A 46 4.92 18.22 -43.71
N VAL A 47 5.90 17.48 -44.19
CA VAL A 47 5.78 16.60 -45.36
C VAL A 47 5.80 15.15 -44.94
N LEU A 48 4.79 14.38 -45.34
CA LEU A 48 4.75 12.92 -45.20
C LEU A 48 5.18 12.26 -46.51
N SER A 49 6.26 11.49 -46.47
CA SER A 49 6.75 10.67 -47.59
C SER A 49 6.74 9.18 -47.19
N PRO A 50 5.87 8.35 -47.78
CA PRO A 50 5.95 6.91 -47.61
C PRO A 50 7.14 6.37 -48.40
N LEU A 51 8.03 5.62 -47.74
CA LEU A 51 9.27 5.07 -48.32
C LEU A 51 9.15 3.57 -48.64
N VAL A 52 8.45 2.82 -47.79
CA VAL A 52 8.19 1.39 -47.99
C VAL A 52 6.72 1.13 -47.68
N GLN A 53 6.04 0.40 -48.57
CA GLN A 53 4.65 0.01 -48.36
C GLN A 53 4.45 -1.47 -48.72
N SER A 54 4.11 -2.30 -47.74
CA SER A 54 3.84 -3.73 -47.92
C SER A 54 2.82 -4.25 -46.89
N PRO A 55 2.26 -5.46 -47.04
CA PRO A 55 1.28 -5.99 -46.10
C PRO A 55 1.79 -6.19 -44.68
N GLU A 56 3.11 -6.38 -44.47
CA GLU A 56 3.69 -6.74 -43.16
C GLU A 56 4.78 -5.77 -42.65
N HIS A 57 5.20 -4.82 -43.48
CA HIS A 57 6.24 -3.85 -43.15
C HIS A 57 6.01 -2.55 -43.94
N ASN A 58 5.90 -1.43 -43.23
CA ASN A 58 5.66 -0.10 -43.79
C ASN A 58 6.59 0.92 -43.13
N VAL A 59 7.24 1.77 -43.92
CA VAL A 59 8.13 2.84 -43.44
C VAL A 59 7.66 4.18 -43.98
N VAL A 60 7.47 5.13 -43.07
CA VAL A 60 7.01 6.49 -43.37
C VAL A 60 7.98 7.49 -42.78
N LEU A 61 8.46 8.43 -43.60
CA LEU A 61 9.24 9.58 -43.16
C LEU A 61 8.31 10.81 -43.06
N ILE A 62 8.35 11.49 -41.92
CA ILE A 62 7.72 12.80 -41.74
C ILE A 62 8.82 13.82 -41.45
N SER A 63 8.91 14.88 -42.25
CA SER A 63 9.97 15.88 -42.15
C SER A 63 9.42 17.31 -42.19
N ARG A 64 10.15 18.25 -41.59
CA ARG A 64 9.99 19.68 -41.90
C ARG A 64 10.77 19.96 -43.17
N ASN A 65 10.10 20.47 -44.19
CA ASN A 65 10.77 20.90 -45.41
C ASN A 65 10.22 22.26 -45.87
N ILE A 66 11.03 22.99 -46.63
CA ILE A 66 10.70 24.32 -47.17
C ILE A 66 10.42 24.19 -48.67
N ASP A 67 11.16 23.32 -49.36
CA ASP A 67 11.05 23.08 -50.80
C ASP A 67 10.45 21.69 -51.07
N VAL A 68 9.35 21.63 -51.82
CA VAL A 68 8.67 20.37 -52.17
C VAL A 68 8.55 20.26 -53.69
N GLU A 69 9.01 19.14 -54.24
CA GLU A 69 8.93 18.85 -55.68
C GLU A 69 7.47 18.58 -56.09
N TYR A 70 6.90 19.48 -56.91
CA TYR A 70 5.47 19.51 -57.24
C TYR A 70 4.95 18.25 -57.96
N ASP A 71 5.82 17.54 -58.67
CA ASP A 71 5.53 16.28 -59.36
C ASP A 71 5.45 15.08 -58.40
N GLN A 72 6.14 15.13 -57.25
CA GLN A 72 6.06 14.11 -56.20
C GLN A 72 4.82 14.23 -55.31
N ILE A 73 4.17 15.40 -55.26
CA ILE A 73 3.01 15.63 -54.39
C ILE A 73 1.81 14.75 -54.78
N LEU A 74 1.24 14.05 -53.79
CA LEU A 74 -0.03 13.34 -53.89
C LEU A 74 -1.20 14.18 -53.37
N HIS A 75 -0.99 14.93 -52.28
CA HIS A 75 -2.02 15.73 -51.64
C HIS A 75 -1.45 16.92 -50.85
N VAL A 76 -2.19 18.04 -50.84
CA VAL A 76 -1.94 19.22 -50.00
C VAL A 76 -3.20 19.48 -49.19
N ALA A 77 -3.06 19.55 -47.87
CA ALA A 77 -4.19 19.73 -46.96
C ALA A 77 -4.66 21.19 -46.89
N GLY A 78 -5.97 21.41 -46.71
CA GLY A 78 -6.57 22.74 -46.56
C GLY A 78 -7.16 23.00 -45.17
N GLY A 79 -7.70 24.22 -44.97
CA GLY A 79 -8.35 24.63 -43.72
C GLY A 79 -7.38 24.66 -42.54
N GLU A 80 -7.81 24.14 -41.38
CA GLU A 80 -7.00 23.99 -40.16
C GLU A 80 -5.76 23.08 -40.34
N HIS A 81 -5.58 22.47 -41.51
CA HIS A 81 -4.49 21.53 -41.80
C HIS A 81 -3.57 22.06 -42.91
N THR A 82 -3.74 23.32 -43.31
CA THR A 82 -2.85 24.05 -44.21
C THR A 82 -1.41 24.04 -43.68
N GLY A 83 -0.46 23.59 -44.50
CA GLY A 83 0.94 23.37 -44.12
C GLY A 83 1.34 21.89 -44.07
N ILE A 84 0.38 20.96 -44.11
CA ILE A 84 0.65 19.53 -44.30
C ILE A 84 0.65 19.18 -45.80
N VAL A 85 1.72 18.51 -46.25
CA VAL A 85 1.88 17.99 -47.61
C VAL A 85 2.15 16.49 -47.56
N ILE A 86 1.66 15.75 -48.56
CA ILE A 86 1.79 14.30 -48.64
C ILE A 86 2.27 13.93 -50.03
N ASN A 87 3.39 13.21 -50.09
CA ASN A 87 4.00 12.76 -51.33
C ASN A 87 3.44 11.41 -51.79
N LYS A 88 3.68 11.09 -53.06
CA LYS A 88 3.55 9.74 -53.63
C LYS A 88 4.59 8.81 -52.97
N LEU A 89 4.41 7.50 -53.15
CA LEU A 89 5.43 6.52 -52.76
C LEU A 89 6.74 6.81 -53.50
N THR A 90 7.85 6.92 -52.76
CA THR A 90 9.19 7.19 -53.30
C THR A 90 10.11 5.99 -53.09
N ASP A 91 11.01 5.72 -54.03
CA ASP A 91 12.01 4.64 -53.94
C ASP A 91 13.18 4.99 -52.98
N GLY A 92 12.84 5.39 -51.75
CA GLY A 92 13.79 5.71 -50.70
C GLY A 92 14.28 4.47 -49.94
N LYS A 93 15.59 4.37 -49.68
CA LYS A 93 16.13 3.32 -48.79
C LYS A 93 15.87 3.71 -47.32
N PRO A 94 15.19 2.87 -46.52
CA PRO A 94 14.95 3.14 -45.10
C PRO A 94 16.23 2.92 -44.29
N ASN A 95 16.89 4.01 -43.88
CA ASN A 95 17.97 3.97 -42.89
C ASN A 95 18.28 5.38 -42.36
N LEU A 96 17.33 6.03 -41.68
CA LEU A 96 17.59 7.32 -41.07
C LEU A 96 18.60 7.19 -39.92
N LYS A 97 19.83 7.71 -40.10
CA LYS A 97 20.78 7.90 -38.99
C LYS A 97 20.15 8.88 -37.96
N CYS A 98 19.64 8.35 -36.86
CA CYS A 98 18.84 9.05 -35.87
C CYS A 98 19.64 9.48 -34.64
N ASP A 99 19.21 10.55 -33.98
CA ASP A 99 19.72 10.96 -32.67
C ASP A 99 19.10 10.12 -31.54
N VAL A 100 17.79 9.83 -31.64
CA VAL A 100 17.03 9.11 -30.62
C VAL A 100 16.16 8.05 -31.29
N ALA A 101 16.20 6.82 -30.76
CA ALA A 101 15.33 5.73 -31.15
C ALA A 101 14.43 5.28 -29.98
N LEU A 102 13.15 5.06 -30.29
CA LEU A 102 12.12 4.60 -29.37
C LEU A 102 11.38 3.41 -29.99
N ASN A 103 11.38 2.29 -29.28
CA ASN A 103 10.73 1.05 -29.70
C ASN A 103 9.57 0.73 -28.75
N PHE A 104 8.43 0.35 -29.32
CA PHE A 104 7.24 -0.11 -28.61
C PHE A 104 6.43 -1.06 -29.51
N SER A 105 5.51 -1.82 -28.91
CA SER A 105 4.65 -2.75 -29.64
C SER A 105 3.18 -2.42 -29.41
N VAL A 106 2.35 -2.58 -30.44
CA VAL A 106 0.89 -2.43 -30.37
C VAL A 106 0.19 -3.71 -30.84
N TRP A 107 -0.99 -3.98 -30.31
CA TRP A 107 -1.80 -5.14 -30.71
C TRP A 107 -2.93 -4.71 -31.64
N LEU A 108 -2.88 -5.11 -32.91
CA LEU A 108 -3.95 -4.85 -33.87
C LEU A 108 -5.01 -5.94 -33.79
N ARG A 109 -6.27 -5.55 -33.73
CA ARG A 109 -7.42 -6.46 -33.68
C ARG A 109 -8.43 -6.16 -34.78
N ASN A 110 -8.80 -7.19 -35.52
CA ASN A 110 -10.04 -7.23 -36.31
C ASN A 110 -10.81 -8.49 -35.84
N ALA A 111 -12.08 -8.63 -36.24
CA ALA A 111 -13.06 -9.58 -35.70
C ALA A 111 -12.47 -10.95 -35.34
N ASP A 112 -11.69 -11.54 -36.25
CA ASP A 112 -11.15 -12.91 -36.13
C ASP A 112 -9.62 -12.99 -36.01
N MET A 113 -8.88 -11.87 -35.94
CA MET A 113 -7.41 -11.87 -35.83
C MET A 113 -6.86 -10.82 -34.87
N LYS A 114 -5.91 -11.25 -34.04
CA LYS A 114 -5.07 -10.40 -33.17
C LYS A 114 -3.59 -10.62 -33.54
N LYS A 115 -2.90 -9.58 -34.04
CA LYS A 115 -1.45 -9.61 -34.36
C LYS A 115 -0.74 -8.45 -33.66
N GLN A 116 0.47 -8.69 -33.18
CA GLN A 116 1.33 -7.64 -32.61
C GLN A 116 2.13 -6.96 -33.74
N GLU A 117 2.17 -5.63 -33.75
CA GLU A 117 3.02 -4.83 -34.61
C GLU A 117 4.06 -4.09 -33.76
N ASN A 118 5.33 -4.29 -34.09
CA ASN A 118 6.45 -3.59 -33.49
C ASN A 118 6.64 -2.28 -34.26
N ARG A 119 6.72 -1.16 -33.53
CA ARG A 119 6.91 0.19 -34.09
C ARG A 119 8.21 0.80 -33.56
N CYS A 120 9.08 1.21 -34.47
CA CYS A 120 10.32 1.92 -34.19
C CYS A 120 10.19 3.37 -34.69
N PHE A 121 10.34 4.32 -33.77
CA PHE A 121 10.41 5.75 -34.08
C PHE A 121 11.88 6.19 -34.03
N ARG A 122 12.37 6.73 -35.14
CA ARG A 122 13.74 7.22 -35.32
C ARG A 122 13.67 8.74 -35.51
N PHE A 123 14.00 9.47 -34.46
CA PHE A 123 13.95 10.93 -34.43
C PHE A 123 15.30 11.53 -34.85
N ARG A 124 15.24 12.61 -35.64
CA ARG A 124 16.38 13.48 -35.92
C ARG A 124 16.01 14.94 -35.62
N PHE A 125 16.93 15.63 -34.97
CA PHE A 125 16.78 17.02 -34.55
C PHE A 125 17.59 17.96 -35.45
N PHE A 126 17.42 19.26 -35.28
CA PHE A 126 18.39 20.24 -35.80
C PHE A 126 19.69 20.18 -34.98
N GLU A 127 20.81 20.60 -35.59
CA GLU A 127 22.16 20.36 -35.04
C GLU A 127 22.45 21.14 -33.74
N ASP A 128 21.68 22.20 -33.45
CA ASP A 128 21.89 23.15 -32.36
C ASP A 128 21.29 22.71 -30.99
N ILE A 129 20.80 21.47 -30.86
CA ILE A 129 20.08 20.98 -29.67
C ILE A 129 20.97 20.04 -28.83
N GLU A 130 20.99 20.23 -27.51
CA GLU A 130 21.74 19.34 -26.60
C GLU A 130 21.10 17.94 -26.47
N ASN A 131 21.93 16.91 -26.28
CA ASN A 131 21.45 15.52 -26.28
C ASN A 131 20.48 15.19 -25.13
N ALA A 132 20.56 15.88 -23.99
CA ALA A 132 19.59 15.72 -22.90
C ALA A 132 18.18 16.19 -23.35
N ASP A 133 18.11 17.35 -24.00
CA ASP A 133 16.87 17.90 -24.55
C ASP A 133 16.32 17.03 -25.69
N LYS A 134 17.17 16.49 -26.58
CA LYS A 134 16.71 15.54 -27.61
C LYS A 134 15.95 14.36 -27.02
N HIS A 135 16.43 13.79 -25.91
CA HIS A 135 15.75 12.69 -25.23
C HIS A 135 14.45 13.15 -24.54
N ALA A 136 14.45 14.30 -23.86
CA ALA A 136 13.26 14.85 -23.20
C ALA A 136 12.15 15.18 -24.23
N VAL A 137 12.51 15.82 -25.35
CA VAL A 137 11.59 16.18 -26.43
C VAL A 137 11.06 14.95 -27.15
N ALA A 138 11.88 13.93 -27.43
CA ALA A 138 11.40 12.67 -28.01
C ALA A 138 10.45 11.90 -27.07
N GLN A 139 10.77 11.87 -25.77
CA GLN A 139 9.91 11.20 -24.78
C GLN A 139 8.58 11.96 -24.59
N GLN A 140 8.60 13.29 -24.59
CA GLN A 140 7.39 14.09 -24.53
C GLN A 140 6.56 13.96 -25.82
N PHE A 141 7.17 13.95 -27.00
CA PHE A 141 6.47 13.70 -28.26
C PHE A 141 5.73 12.36 -28.23
N PHE A 142 6.38 11.34 -27.67
CA PHE A 142 5.76 10.03 -27.52
C PHE A 142 4.63 10.04 -26.48
N ARG A 143 4.79 10.69 -25.31
CA ARG A 143 3.72 10.86 -24.32
C ARG A 143 2.47 11.52 -24.93
N ASP A 144 2.65 12.62 -25.64
CA ASP A 144 1.55 13.36 -26.29
C ASP A 144 0.94 12.59 -27.46
N LEU A 145 1.68 11.67 -28.10
CA LEU A 145 1.14 10.75 -29.10
C LEU A 145 0.24 9.68 -28.47
N VAL A 146 0.60 9.14 -27.31
CA VAL A 146 -0.11 8.01 -26.66
C VAL A 146 -1.21 8.43 -25.68
N SER A 147 -1.23 9.68 -25.19
CA SER A 147 -2.18 10.16 -24.17
C SER A 147 -3.66 9.95 -24.56
N ILE A 148 -3.98 10.00 -25.86
CA ILE A 148 -5.20 9.41 -26.41
C ILE A 148 -4.79 8.66 -27.67
N PHE A 149 -4.37 7.39 -27.51
CA PHE A 149 -3.81 6.61 -28.60
C PHE A 149 -4.87 6.39 -29.72
N PRO A 150 -4.58 6.78 -30.99
CA PRO A 150 -5.50 6.63 -32.11
C PRO A 150 -5.91 5.18 -32.41
N ARG A 151 -7.13 4.96 -32.95
CA ARG A 151 -7.69 3.61 -33.20
C ARG A 151 -7.43 3.03 -34.60
N ASP A 152 -6.83 3.81 -35.49
CA ASP A 152 -6.51 3.44 -36.88
C ASP A 152 -5.22 4.14 -37.37
N TYR A 153 -4.58 3.62 -38.42
CA TYR A 153 -3.29 4.15 -38.89
C TYR A 153 -3.38 5.57 -39.46
N VAL A 154 -4.51 5.93 -40.07
CA VAL A 154 -4.71 7.26 -40.65
C VAL A 154 -4.82 8.28 -39.54
N THR A 155 -5.60 8.00 -38.48
CA THR A 155 -5.70 8.86 -37.30
C THR A 155 -4.39 8.94 -36.51
N PHE A 156 -3.59 7.87 -36.50
CA PHE A 156 -2.23 7.85 -35.94
C PHE A 156 -1.26 8.76 -36.68
N LEU A 157 -1.09 8.57 -38.00
CA LEU A 157 -0.24 9.44 -38.82
C LEU A 157 -0.75 10.89 -38.81
N LYS A 158 -2.07 11.12 -38.78
CA LYS A 158 -2.66 12.46 -38.59
C LYS A 158 -2.27 13.11 -37.26
N ARG A 159 -2.27 12.37 -36.15
CA ARG A 159 -1.88 12.90 -34.83
C ARG A 159 -0.41 13.31 -34.82
N ILE A 160 0.45 12.48 -35.39
CA ILE A 160 1.89 12.75 -35.53
C ILE A 160 2.13 14.00 -36.39
N LEU A 161 1.46 14.09 -37.55
CA LEU A 161 1.52 15.27 -38.41
C LEU A 161 1.05 16.55 -37.68
N LYS A 162 -0.02 16.47 -36.88
CA LYS A 162 -0.51 17.62 -36.10
C LYS A 162 0.42 18.01 -34.94
N LEU A 163 0.98 17.04 -34.22
CA LEU A 163 1.97 17.30 -33.16
C LEU A 163 3.20 17.99 -33.74
N MET A 164 3.67 17.55 -34.90
CA MET A 164 4.80 18.18 -35.61
C MET A 164 4.40 19.52 -36.26
N GLN A 165 3.18 19.69 -36.76
CA GLN A 165 2.71 20.97 -37.31
C GLN A 165 2.58 22.04 -36.23
N ASN A 166 2.01 21.70 -35.07
CA ASN A 166 1.61 22.67 -34.04
C ASN A 166 2.63 22.80 -32.89
N GLY A 167 3.65 21.95 -32.83
CA GLY A 167 4.64 21.92 -31.76
C GLY A 167 5.95 21.24 -32.17
N TYR A 168 6.80 20.96 -31.17
CA TYR A 168 8.06 20.24 -31.34
C TYR A 168 8.97 20.78 -32.46
N VAL A 169 9.18 22.10 -32.49
CA VAL A 169 9.97 22.77 -33.55
C VAL A 169 11.41 22.25 -33.67
N ALA A 170 11.98 21.74 -32.57
CA ALA A 170 13.31 21.11 -32.54
C ALA A 170 13.39 19.78 -33.33
N LEU A 171 12.26 19.09 -33.56
CA LEU A 171 12.20 17.89 -34.40
C LEU A 171 12.24 18.28 -35.88
N ARG A 172 13.26 17.78 -36.57
CA ARG A 172 13.47 17.98 -38.00
C ARG A 172 12.81 16.86 -38.82
N GLU A 173 13.07 15.62 -38.44
CA GLU A 173 12.64 14.41 -39.16
C GLU A 173 12.24 13.30 -38.17
N ILE A 174 11.20 12.52 -38.51
CA ILE A 174 10.78 11.31 -37.80
C ILE A 174 10.58 10.21 -38.85
N GLU A 175 11.44 9.20 -38.86
CA GLU A 175 11.20 7.96 -39.59
C GLU A 175 10.44 6.99 -38.67
N ILE A 176 9.32 6.46 -39.17
CA ILE A 176 8.44 5.54 -38.45
C ILE A 176 8.42 4.23 -39.22
N ASP A 177 8.99 3.21 -38.60
CA ASP A 177 9.14 1.86 -39.11
C ASP A 177 8.14 0.95 -38.37
N MET A 178 7.22 0.34 -39.10
CA MET A 178 6.09 -0.43 -38.58
C MET A 178 6.12 -1.82 -39.21
N GLN A 179 6.37 -2.84 -38.39
CA GLN A 179 6.58 -4.22 -38.84
C GLN A 179 5.82 -5.19 -37.94
N PHE A 180 5.14 -6.19 -38.50
CA PHE A 180 4.52 -7.24 -37.68
C PHE A 180 5.57 -8.05 -36.92
N ALA A 181 5.29 -8.28 -35.63
CA ALA A 181 6.12 -9.12 -34.79
C ALA A 181 6.10 -10.56 -35.30
N LYS A 182 7.27 -11.20 -35.32
CA LYS A 182 7.37 -12.65 -35.56
C LYS A 182 6.87 -13.38 -34.32
N GLU A 183 6.42 -14.63 -34.47
CA GLU A 183 5.77 -15.40 -33.39
C GLU A 183 6.58 -15.40 -32.08
N ASN A 184 7.91 -15.48 -32.20
CA ASN A 184 8.88 -15.54 -31.11
C ASN A 184 9.09 -14.20 -30.35
N GLU A 185 8.49 -13.09 -30.77
CA GLU A 185 8.71 -11.73 -30.23
C GLU A 185 7.43 -11.12 -29.62
N THR A 186 6.47 -11.96 -29.22
CA THR A 186 5.17 -11.52 -28.68
C THR A 186 5.15 -11.41 -27.15
N TYR A 187 4.49 -10.36 -26.62
CA TYR A 187 4.47 -10.04 -25.18
C TYR A 187 3.04 -9.88 -24.62
N GLN A 188 2.80 -10.33 -23.38
CA GLN A 188 1.49 -10.28 -22.68
C GLN A 188 1.31 -9.05 -21.76
N MET A 189 0.09 -8.82 -21.25
CA MET A 189 -0.30 -7.56 -20.57
C MET A 189 -1.20 -7.74 -19.32
N PRO A 190 -1.10 -6.89 -18.29
CA PRO A 190 -2.00 -6.86 -17.11
C PRO A 190 -3.24 -5.94 -17.28
N ASP A 191 -4.14 -5.95 -16.29
CA ASP A 191 -5.49 -5.33 -16.34
C ASP A 191 -5.70 -4.22 -15.27
N PRO A 192 -6.37 -3.09 -15.61
CA PRO A 192 -6.55 -1.95 -14.71
C PRO A 192 -7.70 -2.03 -13.68
N LYS A 193 -8.51 -3.10 -13.59
CA LYS A 193 -9.63 -3.18 -12.60
C LYS A 193 -9.21 -3.30 -11.12
N GLN A 194 -7.91 -3.23 -10.81
CA GLN A 194 -7.33 -3.54 -9.50
C GLN A 194 -7.36 -2.37 -8.48
N TYR A 195 -8.20 -1.36 -8.73
CA TYR A 195 -7.94 0.00 -8.26
C TYR A 195 -9.22 0.81 -7.92
N ASP A 196 -10.33 0.13 -7.64
CA ASP A 196 -11.62 0.74 -7.26
C ASP A 196 -12.26 -0.02 -6.08
N SER A 197 -12.50 0.68 -4.95
CA SER A 197 -12.92 0.09 -3.67
C SER A 197 -14.26 0.65 -3.17
N GLY A 198 -15.30 -0.19 -3.26
CA GLY A 198 -16.71 0.27 -3.20
C GLY A 198 -17.67 -0.45 -2.24
N SER A 199 -17.26 -1.43 -1.44
CA SER A 199 -18.14 -2.01 -0.39
C SER A 199 -17.46 -3.06 0.49
N GLU A 200 -17.42 -2.84 1.81
CA GLU A 200 -17.51 -3.86 2.89
C GLU A 200 -17.65 -3.17 4.27
N VAL A 201 -17.98 -3.95 5.31
CA VAL A 201 -18.16 -3.52 6.72
C VAL A 201 -17.36 -4.46 7.61
N GLU A 202 -16.46 -3.91 8.41
CA GLU A 202 -15.50 -4.68 9.21
C GLU A 202 -15.91 -4.81 10.70
N ASN A 203 -15.27 -5.71 11.44
CA ASN A 203 -15.53 -5.95 12.87
C ASN A 203 -14.86 -4.89 13.76
N VAL A 204 -15.61 -4.39 14.76
CA VAL A 204 -15.16 -3.32 15.66
C VAL A 204 -14.54 -3.87 16.95
N THR A 205 -13.42 -3.26 17.38
CA THR A 205 -12.69 -3.64 18.59
C THR A 205 -12.73 -2.55 19.67
N ILE A 206 -12.35 -2.90 20.90
CA ILE A 206 -12.16 -1.95 22.01
C ILE A 206 -11.18 -0.82 21.67
N ALA A 207 -10.11 -1.14 20.91
CA ALA A 207 -9.12 -0.15 20.49
C ALA A 207 -9.72 0.90 19.56
N HIS A 208 -10.66 0.53 18.67
CA HIS A 208 -11.33 1.50 17.80
C HIS A 208 -12.22 2.46 18.61
N VAL A 209 -12.88 1.97 19.67
CA VAL A 209 -13.68 2.82 20.56
C VAL A 209 -12.80 3.80 21.35
N GLN A 210 -11.64 3.33 21.83
CA GLN A 210 -10.65 4.19 22.48
C GLN A 210 -10.11 5.26 21.51
N GLU A 211 -9.70 4.87 20.30
CA GLU A 211 -9.17 5.76 19.26
C GLU A 211 -10.18 6.84 18.86
N VAL A 212 -11.45 6.48 18.69
CA VAL A 212 -12.52 7.44 18.38
C VAL A 212 -12.68 8.50 19.48
N LEU A 213 -12.52 8.11 20.75
CA LEU A 213 -12.51 9.04 21.88
C LEU A 213 -11.22 9.88 21.97
N GLU A 214 -10.06 9.30 21.62
CA GLU A 214 -8.78 10.01 21.55
C GLU A 214 -8.77 11.05 20.43
N HIS A 215 -9.38 10.76 19.28
CA HIS A 215 -9.62 11.72 18.20
C HIS A 215 -10.58 12.83 18.62
N ALA A 216 -11.70 12.49 19.25
CA ALA A 216 -12.71 13.45 19.69
C ALA A 216 -12.22 14.38 20.81
N TYR A 217 -11.33 13.89 21.69
CA TYR A 217 -10.74 14.66 22.79
C TYR A 217 -10.25 16.04 22.30
N PRO A 218 -10.63 17.15 22.95
CA PRO A 218 -11.22 17.26 24.30
C PRO A 218 -12.75 17.09 24.40
N ASN A 219 -13.45 16.70 23.34
CA ASN A 219 -14.90 16.51 23.36
C ASN A 219 -15.28 15.09 23.79
N GLY A 220 -16.39 14.97 24.51
CA GLY A 220 -17.04 13.69 24.72
C GLY A 220 -17.89 13.29 23.52
N LEU A 221 -18.13 11.98 23.35
CA LEU A 221 -19.04 11.45 22.33
C LEU A 221 -20.14 10.60 22.97
N SER A 222 -21.34 10.67 22.41
CA SER A 222 -22.41 9.73 22.76
C SER A 222 -22.15 8.35 22.13
N VAL A 223 -22.62 7.31 22.81
CA VAL A 223 -22.55 5.89 22.35
C VAL A 223 -23.06 5.73 20.91
N HIS A 224 -24.11 6.46 20.55
CA HIS A 224 -24.72 6.41 19.22
C HIS A 224 -23.79 6.97 18.13
N ILE A 225 -23.09 8.09 18.39
CA ILE A 225 -22.15 8.69 17.43
C ILE A 225 -20.94 7.78 17.22
N ILE A 226 -20.43 7.17 18.29
CA ILE A 226 -19.32 6.19 18.22
C ILE A 226 -19.75 4.98 17.38
N ALA A 227 -20.94 4.43 17.63
CA ALA A 227 -21.48 3.28 16.91
C ALA A 227 -21.76 3.58 15.43
N GLU A 228 -22.33 4.75 15.11
CA GLU A 228 -22.53 5.21 13.73
C GLU A 228 -21.21 5.33 12.98
N SER A 229 -20.21 5.94 13.62
CA SER A 229 -18.91 6.20 12.99
C SER A 229 -18.09 4.92 12.77
N LEU A 230 -18.17 3.97 13.71
CA LEU A 230 -17.53 2.65 13.62
C LEU A 230 -18.37 1.60 12.88
N ARG A 231 -19.62 1.92 12.52
CA ARG A 231 -20.59 1.03 11.84
C ARG A 231 -20.94 -0.26 12.59
N CYS A 232 -20.94 -0.21 13.91
CA CYS A 232 -21.37 -1.30 14.80
C CYS A 232 -22.64 -0.93 15.57
N THR A 233 -23.10 -1.81 16.46
CA THR A 233 -24.26 -1.55 17.30
C THR A 233 -23.89 -0.76 18.56
N ASN A 234 -24.81 0.08 19.04
CA ASN A 234 -24.65 0.79 20.33
C ASN A 234 -24.31 -0.18 21.49
N LYS A 235 -24.79 -1.43 21.43
CA LYS A 235 -24.57 -2.44 22.46
C LYS A 235 -23.13 -2.94 22.52
N GLU A 236 -22.47 -3.11 21.38
CA GLU A 236 -21.05 -3.48 21.31
C GLU A 236 -20.17 -2.33 21.84
N VAL A 237 -20.50 -1.09 21.44
CA VAL A 237 -19.82 0.11 21.93
C VAL A 237 -19.96 0.29 23.44
N ASP A 238 -21.16 0.16 24.03
CA ASP A 238 -21.35 0.25 25.49
C ASP A 238 -20.54 -0.84 26.24
N GLY A 239 -20.40 -2.04 25.66
CA GLY A 239 -19.57 -3.10 26.22
C GLY A 239 -18.09 -2.70 26.29
N PHE A 240 -17.54 -2.20 25.20
CA PHE A 240 -16.15 -1.72 25.14
C PHE A 240 -15.92 -0.49 26.04
N LEU A 241 -16.87 0.45 26.11
CA LEU A 241 -16.75 1.64 26.95
C LEU A 241 -16.67 1.32 28.44
N HIS A 242 -17.45 0.35 28.92
CA HIS A 242 -17.36 -0.11 30.31
C HIS A 242 -16.07 -0.86 30.62
N GLU A 243 -15.47 -1.57 29.65
CA GLU A 243 -14.15 -2.17 29.83
C GLU A 243 -13.04 -1.09 29.90
N LEU A 244 -13.09 -0.08 29.01
CA LEU A 244 -12.19 1.08 29.07
C LEU A 244 -12.37 1.91 30.36
N GLU A 245 -13.58 2.00 30.89
CA GLU A 245 -13.89 2.66 32.17
C GLU A 245 -13.27 1.90 33.35
N ALA A 246 -13.39 0.57 33.36
CA ALA A 246 -12.75 -0.29 34.37
C ALA A 246 -11.22 -0.24 34.34
N LEU A 247 -10.63 0.08 33.18
CA LEU A 247 -9.20 0.31 33.00
C LEU A 247 -8.76 1.76 33.36
N GLY A 248 -9.70 2.66 33.66
CA GLY A 248 -9.42 4.08 33.93
C GLY A 248 -9.06 4.91 32.69
N ILE A 249 -9.28 4.36 31.48
CA ILE A 249 -8.92 4.97 30.19
C ILE A 249 -9.95 6.03 29.79
N VAL A 250 -11.22 5.77 30.05
CA VAL A 250 -12.34 6.67 29.72
C VAL A 250 -13.25 6.90 30.92
N GLN A 251 -14.01 7.99 30.89
CA GLN A 251 -15.02 8.31 31.91
C GLN A 251 -16.32 8.75 31.26
N LYS A 252 -17.45 8.36 31.86
CA LYS A 252 -18.77 8.88 31.49
C LYS A 252 -19.05 10.25 32.11
N LEU A 253 -19.30 11.25 31.26
CA LEU A 253 -19.76 12.58 31.62
C LEU A 253 -21.19 12.79 31.09
N GLN A 254 -22.18 12.69 31.98
CA GLN A 254 -23.61 12.77 31.63
C GLN A 254 -24.01 11.69 30.61
N ASN A 255 -24.30 12.08 29.35
CA ASN A 255 -24.67 11.19 28.25
C ASN A 255 -23.52 10.93 27.27
N GLU A 256 -22.34 11.48 27.53
CA GLU A 256 -21.16 11.41 26.67
C GLU A 256 -20.02 10.68 27.40
N TRP A 257 -19.12 10.10 26.62
CA TRP A 257 -17.92 9.43 27.08
C TRP A 257 -16.69 10.22 26.62
N ILE A 258 -15.68 10.36 27.47
CA ILE A 258 -14.45 11.10 27.18
C ILE A 258 -13.22 10.28 27.55
N ARG A 259 -12.12 10.44 26.79
CA ARG A 259 -10.79 9.94 27.17
C ARG A 259 -10.26 10.71 28.38
N VAL A 260 -9.70 10.01 29.36
CA VAL A 260 -9.06 10.58 30.56
C VAL A 260 -7.56 10.32 30.51
N SER A 261 -6.74 11.27 30.98
CA SER A 261 -5.30 11.08 31.18
C SER A 261 -5.01 10.76 32.66
N ALA A 262 -4.03 9.89 32.94
CA ALA A 262 -3.68 9.49 34.30
C ALA A 262 -3.22 10.66 35.21
N ALA A 263 -2.81 11.79 34.62
CA ALA A 263 -2.44 13.01 35.34
C ALA A 263 -3.63 13.91 35.72
N ASP A 264 -4.83 13.71 35.14
CA ASP A 264 -5.94 14.64 35.26
C ASP A 264 -6.77 14.44 36.55
N LYS A 265 -6.42 15.17 37.60
CA LYS A 265 -7.42 15.53 38.64
C LYS A 265 -8.37 16.60 38.08
N ILE A 266 -9.43 16.16 37.41
CA ILE A 266 -10.42 17.05 36.77
C ILE A 266 -11.19 17.86 37.83
N GLU A 267 -10.73 19.08 38.13
CA GLU A 267 -11.54 20.06 38.86
C GLU A 267 -12.57 20.70 37.91
N LEU A 268 -13.84 20.33 38.11
CA LEU A 268 -14.99 20.86 37.38
C LEU A 268 -15.32 22.31 37.78
N SER A 269 -14.46 23.26 37.42
CA SER A 269 -14.74 24.70 37.63
C SER A 269 -15.78 25.21 36.62
N ARG A 270 -16.94 25.65 37.14
CA ARG A 270 -17.98 26.34 36.36
C ARG A 270 -17.79 27.87 36.30
N THR A 271 -16.71 28.40 36.85
CA THR A 271 -16.54 29.84 37.10
C THR A 271 -15.19 30.36 36.62
N GLN A 272 -15.18 31.57 36.06
CA GLN A 272 -13.94 32.29 35.77
C GLN A 272 -13.18 32.56 37.06
N SER A 273 -12.03 31.92 37.23
CA SER A 273 -10.98 32.43 38.11
C SER A 273 -10.36 33.68 37.45
N SER A 274 -10.39 34.81 38.16
CA SER A 274 -9.62 35.99 37.76
C SER A 274 -8.15 35.74 38.04
N PHE A 275 -7.40 35.40 36.99
CA PHE A 275 -5.93 35.25 37.07
C PHE A 275 -5.26 36.57 37.46
N SER A 276 -4.18 36.51 38.25
CA SER A 276 -3.36 37.71 38.48
C SER A 276 -2.46 37.98 37.27
N LEU A 277 -1.93 39.20 37.16
CA LEU A 277 -1.02 39.59 36.07
C LEU A 277 0.25 38.71 35.96
N ARG A 278 0.60 37.91 36.97
CA ARG A 278 1.72 36.95 36.93
C ARG A 278 1.33 35.51 36.55
N ASP A 279 0.03 35.20 36.47
CA ASP A 279 -0.46 33.84 36.23
C ASP A 279 -0.87 33.58 34.77
N HIS A 280 -0.85 34.61 33.92
CA HIS A 280 -1.20 34.49 32.51
C HIS A 280 -0.09 33.75 31.72
N PRO A 281 -0.44 32.80 30.85
CA PRO A 281 0.52 32.11 30.00
C PRO A 281 1.05 33.05 28.91
N THR A 282 2.37 33.04 28.70
CA THR A 282 3.06 33.77 27.62
C THR A 282 3.30 32.89 26.39
N VAL A 283 3.15 31.57 26.53
CA VAL A 283 3.34 30.60 25.46
C VAL A 283 2.11 29.71 25.35
N ALA A 284 1.61 29.51 24.14
CA ALA A 284 0.61 28.50 23.83
C ALA A 284 1.22 27.34 23.04
N ILE A 285 0.81 26.12 23.36
CA ILE A 285 1.22 24.88 22.69
C ILE A 285 -0.03 24.20 22.14
N LEU A 286 -0.04 23.96 20.82
CA LEU A 286 -1.13 23.30 20.10
C LEU A 286 -0.64 21.95 19.59
N THR A 287 -1.35 20.88 19.94
CA THR A 287 -1.11 19.51 19.43
C THR A 287 -2.36 18.99 18.71
N CYS A 288 -2.22 17.91 17.93
CA CYS A 288 -3.35 17.33 17.17
C CYS A 288 -3.60 15.84 17.47
N LEU A 289 -2.62 15.12 18.00
CA LEU A 289 -2.78 13.74 18.49
C LEU A 289 -2.87 13.69 20.01
N PHE A 290 -3.51 12.66 20.55
CA PHE A 290 -3.64 12.48 22.01
C PHE A 290 -2.27 12.18 22.66
N ALA A 291 -1.44 11.34 22.02
CA ALA A 291 -0.07 11.08 22.45
C ALA A 291 0.78 12.35 22.54
N GLU A 292 0.74 13.21 21.51
CA GLU A 292 1.42 14.52 21.52
C GLU A 292 0.99 15.37 22.73
N LYS A 293 -0.31 15.37 23.06
CA LYS A 293 -0.84 16.10 24.21
C LYS A 293 -0.31 15.54 25.53
N GLN A 294 -0.25 14.21 25.69
CA GLN A 294 0.30 13.57 26.89
C GLN A 294 1.80 13.85 27.06
N SER A 295 2.58 13.80 25.97
CA SER A 295 4.00 14.16 26.00
C SER A 295 4.22 15.61 26.43
N ILE A 296 3.44 16.55 25.91
CA ILE A 296 3.51 17.96 26.33
C ILE A 296 3.10 18.11 27.81
N ASP A 297 2.03 17.45 28.26
CA ASP A 297 1.57 17.56 29.65
C ASP A 297 2.59 17.04 30.68
N ALA A 298 3.35 15.99 30.33
CA ALA A 298 4.41 15.46 31.18
C ALA A 298 5.63 16.41 31.33
N ILE A 299 5.81 17.37 30.43
CA ILE A 299 6.88 18.40 30.49
C ILE A 299 6.43 19.62 31.32
N ILE A 300 5.13 19.76 31.60
CA ILE A 300 4.58 20.96 32.25
C ILE A 300 4.67 20.84 33.78
N ASP A 301 5.60 21.58 34.37
CA ASP A 301 5.77 21.71 35.82
C ASP A 301 4.59 22.43 36.47
N ASN A 302 4.15 21.93 37.63
CA ASN A 302 3.00 22.46 38.38
C ASN A 302 1.77 22.64 37.47
N SER A 303 1.47 21.61 36.68
CA SER A 303 0.35 21.58 35.75
C SER A 303 -1.01 21.63 36.45
N THR A 304 -1.99 22.21 35.78
CA THR A 304 -3.40 22.23 36.20
C THR A 304 -4.27 22.16 34.96
N THR A 305 -5.02 21.07 34.84
CA THR A 305 -5.92 20.84 33.70
C THR A 305 -7.28 21.48 33.96
N VAL A 306 -7.65 22.47 33.13
CA VAL A 306 -8.92 23.19 33.21
C VAL A 306 -9.84 22.73 32.08
N HIS A 307 -10.92 22.03 32.42
CA HIS A 307 -11.95 21.63 31.47
C HIS A 307 -13.08 22.68 31.42
N ARG A 308 -13.24 23.34 30.26
CA ARG A 308 -14.36 24.27 29.99
C ARG A 308 -15.41 23.58 29.13
N TYR A 309 -16.36 22.93 29.80
CA TYR A 309 -17.49 22.25 29.16
C TYR A 309 -18.60 23.22 28.75
N ARG A 310 -19.18 23.02 27.57
CA ARG A 310 -20.44 23.66 27.14
C ARG A 310 -21.39 22.56 26.68
N SER A 311 -22.54 22.44 27.33
CA SER A 311 -23.55 21.43 26.96
C SER A 311 -24.01 21.65 25.51
N GLY A 312 -23.69 20.71 24.62
CA GLY A 312 -24.03 20.77 23.19
C GLY A 312 -23.13 21.68 22.33
N GLY A 313 -21.85 21.84 22.67
CA GLY A 313 -20.87 22.55 21.83
C GLY A 313 -19.41 22.23 22.19
N ASP A 314 -18.44 22.75 21.43
CA ASP A 314 -17.03 22.35 21.60
C ASP A 314 -16.52 22.60 23.03
N SER A 315 -16.09 21.52 23.68
CA SER A 315 -15.39 21.56 24.96
C SER A 315 -13.92 21.87 24.73
N ASN A 316 -13.28 22.48 25.73
CA ASN A 316 -11.86 22.85 25.65
C ASN A 316 -11.16 22.38 26.92
N ILE A 317 -10.03 21.68 26.77
CA ILE A 317 -9.17 21.26 27.88
C ILE A 317 -7.84 21.99 27.74
N TYR A 318 -7.53 22.82 28.74
CA TYR A 318 -6.29 23.60 28.80
C TYR A 318 -5.42 23.07 29.94
N THR A 319 -4.23 22.58 29.65
CA THR A 319 -3.22 22.30 30.68
C THR A 319 -2.37 23.54 30.89
N LEU A 320 -2.44 24.13 32.08
CA LEU A 320 -1.73 25.35 32.47
C LEU A 320 -0.60 25.01 33.44
N GLY A 321 0.62 25.45 33.17
CA GLY A 321 1.75 25.23 34.07
C GLY A 321 2.99 26.01 33.67
N TRP A 322 4.17 25.52 34.02
CA TRP A 322 5.45 26.14 33.69
C TRP A 322 6.29 25.21 32.81
N ILE A 323 7.00 25.79 31.84
CA ILE A 323 8.14 25.14 31.19
C ILE A 323 9.31 26.10 31.35
N GLY A 324 10.26 25.74 32.23
CA GLY A 324 11.34 26.62 32.66
C GLY A 324 10.80 27.94 33.24
N LYS A 325 11.11 29.06 32.58
CA LYS A 325 10.70 30.41 33.01
C LYS A 325 9.38 30.90 32.41
N HIS A 326 8.79 30.15 31.48
CA HIS A 326 7.57 30.56 30.78
C HIS A 326 6.35 29.86 31.38
N ARG A 327 5.30 30.64 31.66
CA ARG A 327 3.97 30.10 31.96
C ARG A 327 3.36 29.67 30.63
N VAL A 328 2.94 28.41 30.53
CA VAL A 328 2.45 27.82 29.27
C VAL A 328 0.98 27.42 29.38
N VAL A 329 0.30 27.37 28.22
CA VAL A 329 -1.00 26.74 28.05
C VAL A 329 -0.96 25.73 26.90
N ALA A 330 -1.31 24.48 27.16
CA ALA A 330 -1.37 23.42 26.15
C ALA A 330 -2.81 22.97 25.88
N THR A 331 -3.16 22.76 24.61
CA THR A 331 -4.44 22.14 24.19
C THR A 331 -4.22 21.17 23.03
N LYS A 332 -5.03 20.11 22.99
CA LYS A 332 -5.26 19.34 21.78
C LYS A 332 -6.32 20.03 20.92
N LEU A 333 -6.13 20.04 19.61
CA LEU A 333 -7.12 20.47 18.62
C LEU A 333 -8.05 19.30 18.26
N ALA A 334 -9.30 19.60 17.91
CA ALA A 334 -10.16 18.65 17.23
C ALA A 334 -9.59 18.36 15.82
N VAL A 335 -9.82 17.14 15.31
CA VAL A 335 -9.12 16.56 14.15
C VAL A 335 -9.08 17.48 12.92
N ILE A 336 -7.94 17.52 12.23
CA ILE A 336 -7.71 18.34 11.01
C ILE A 336 -7.15 17.45 9.88
N GLY A 337 -7.93 17.22 8.82
CA GLY A 337 -7.45 16.57 7.61
C GLY A 337 -7.49 15.03 7.64
N VAL A 338 -6.88 14.41 6.63
CA VAL A 338 -6.82 12.94 6.51
C VAL A 338 -5.75 12.35 7.44
N TYR A 339 -6.22 11.51 8.36
CA TYR A 339 -5.39 10.60 9.14
C TYR A 339 -5.69 9.16 8.72
N PHE A 340 -4.65 8.43 8.30
CA PHE A 340 -4.67 6.97 8.30
C PHE A 340 -4.14 6.44 9.65
N VAL A 341 -4.78 5.40 10.16
CA VAL A 341 -4.62 4.91 11.53
C VAL A 341 -3.43 3.96 11.71
N TYR A 342 -2.66 4.18 12.77
CA TYR A 342 -1.71 3.22 13.33
C TYR A 342 -2.32 2.44 14.48
N SER A 343 -1.98 1.15 14.56
CA SER A 343 -1.84 0.51 15.87
C SER A 343 -0.43 0.78 16.37
N ILE A 344 -0.29 1.34 17.58
CA ILE A 344 1.01 1.38 18.26
C ILE A 344 1.26 -0.01 18.86
N GLU A 345 1.78 -0.93 18.05
CA GLU A 345 2.62 -2.01 18.58
C GLU A 345 4.07 -1.57 18.27
N SER A 346 4.72 -0.94 19.26
CA SER A 346 6.08 -0.36 19.18
C SER A 346 6.33 0.63 18.00
N VAL A 347 5.62 1.77 17.99
CA VAL A 347 6.26 3.01 17.50
C VAL A 347 6.85 3.71 18.71
N ASP A 348 8.06 3.28 19.01
CA ASP A 348 8.96 3.95 19.91
C ASP A 348 9.29 5.39 19.38
N ILE A 349 9.50 6.36 20.27
CA ILE A 349 9.95 7.74 20.04
C ILE A 349 11.44 7.93 20.42
N VAL A 350 12.18 8.65 19.57
CA VAL A 350 13.66 8.72 19.56
C VAL A 350 14.24 9.84 20.46
N ILE A 351 15.18 9.53 21.39
CA ILE A 351 16.37 10.31 21.88
C ILE A 351 16.77 9.83 23.31
N LEU A 352 18.03 9.72 23.80
CA LEU A 352 19.41 9.46 23.31
C LEU A 352 20.27 9.11 24.56
N ASP A 353 21.31 8.25 24.47
CA ASP A 353 22.49 8.30 25.37
C ASP A 353 23.70 7.42 24.94
N ASP A 354 24.88 7.73 25.50
CA ASP A 354 26.24 7.28 25.12
C ASP A 354 26.67 5.89 25.71
N PRO A 355 27.51 5.06 25.04
CA PRO A 355 27.67 3.64 25.39
C PRO A 355 28.89 3.35 26.29
N THR A 356 28.83 3.68 27.59
CA THR A 356 29.88 3.28 28.56
C THR A 356 29.38 2.85 29.96
N ALA A 357 28.83 1.62 30.09
CA ALA A 357 28.72 0.95 31.39
C ALA A 357 28.71 -0.59 31.28
N HIS A 358 29.37 -1.26 32.23
CA HIS A 358 29.52 -2.73 32.27
C HIS A 358 28.30 -3.46 32.87
N TYR A 359 28.04 -4.66 32.35
CA TYR A 359 27.18 -5.68 32.98
C TYR A 359 27.53 -5.94 34.45
N SER A 360 26.54 -5.94 35.36
CA SER A 360 26.58 -6.78 36.55
C SER A 360 25.19 -7.05 37.16
N SER A 361 25.01 -8.31 37.62
CA SER A 361 23.93 -8.85 38.46
C SER A 361 22.46 -8.64 38.03
N GLY A 362 21.78 -9.74 37.70
CA GLY A 362 20.32 -9.78 37.52
C GLY A 362 19.54 -10.02 38.81
N LYS A 363 18.21 -9.96 38.69
CA LYS A 363 17.21 -10.56 39.60
C LYS A 363 15.89 -10.72 38.85
N ASP A 364 15.24 -11.86 39.03
CA ASP A 364 13.93 -12.15 38.46
C ASP A 364 12.85 -11.21 39.02
N ILE A 365 11.99 -10.68 38.14
CA ILE A 365 10.74 -10.01 38.51
C ILE A 365 9.64 -10.53 37.59
N ASN A 366 8.65 -11.22 38.16
CA ASN A 366 7.47 -11.69 37.45
C ASN A 366 6.54 -10.52 37.11
N TYR A 367 6.04 -10.46 35.88
CA TYR A 367 4.92 -9.59 35.48
C TYR A 367 3.75 -10.40 34.91
N HIS A 368 2.53 -10.04 35.34
CA HIS A 368 1.25 -10.61 34.92
C HIS A 368 0.55 -9.67 33.94
N CYS A 369 -0.15 -10.25 32.95
CA CYS A 369 -0.94 -9.58 31.90
C CYS A 369 -0.14 -8.64 30.97
N GLY A 370 -0.53 -8.43 29.71
CA GLY A 370 -1.64 -9.02 28.97
C GLY A 370 -2.40 -7.96 28.18
N LYS A 371 -2.20 -7.95 26.85
CA LYS A 371 -3.04 -7.36 25.78
C LYS A 371 -2.24 -7.51 24.47
N GLY A 372 -2.88 -7.97 23.40
CA GLY A 372 -2.27 -8.04 22.07
C GLY A 372 -2.97 -7.05 21.13
N LEU A 373 -2.21 -6.38 20.27
CA LEU A 373 -2.73 -5.36 19.35
C LEU A 373 -2.84 -5.91 17.93
N ARG A 374 -3.86 -5.52 17.16
CA ARG A 374 -4.01 -5.86 15.73
C ARG A 374 -4.74 -4.81 14.87
N PRO A 375 -4.53 -4.83 13.53
CA PRO A 375 -4.91 -3.74 12.63
C PRO A 375 -6.38 -3.66 12.27
N LEU A 376 -6.86 -2.44 11.97
CA LEU A 376 -8.04 -2.25 11.13
C LEU A 376 -8.06 -0.88 10.40
N VAL A 377 -8.97 -0.72 9.43
CA VAL A 377 -9.03 0.39 8.46
C VAL A 377 -10.00 1.49 8.90
N CYS A 378 -9.56 2.76 8.88
CA CYS A 378 -10.36 3.90 9.38
C CYS A 378 -10.87 4.86 8.28
N ASP A 379 -11.15 4.34 7.08
CA ASP A 379 -11.45 5.14 5.88
C ASP A 379 -12.87 5.77 5.84
N LYS A 380 -13.52 5.86 7.01
CA LYS A 380 -14.84 6.49 7.17
C LYS A 380 -14.85 7.60 8.23
N PHE A 381 -13.89 7.62 9.16
CA PHE A 381 -13.53 8.87 9.83
C PHE A 381 -12.84 9.82 8.84
N SER A 382 -12.01 9.32 7.90
CA SER A 382 -11.39 10.14 6.84
C SER A 382 -12.43 10.97 6.06
N LYS A 383 -13.65 10.44 5.85
CA LYS A 383 -14.76 11.16 5.20
C LYS A 383 -15.27 12.39 5.97
N ASN A 384 -15.11 12.43 7.29
CA ASN A 384 -15.54 13.54 8.16
C ASN A 384 -14.37 14.39 8.68
N CYS A 385 -13.15 13.87 8.78
CA CYS A 385 -11.97 14.59 9.28
C CYS A 385 -11.39 15.58 8.26
N ASP A 386 -11.57 15.32 6.97
CA ASP A 386 -11.25 16.26 5.88
C ASP A 386 -12.41 17.23 5.58
N SER A 387 -13.43 17.28 6.45
CA SER A 387 -14.55 18.20 6.31
C SER A 387 -14.13 19.65 6.60
N ARG A 388 -14.84 20.59 5.95
CA ARG A 388 -14.72 22.02 6.25
C ARG A 388 -15.04 22.31 7.73
N GLU A 389 -15.87 21.49 8.36
CA GLU A 389 -16.27 21.62 9.77
C GLU A 389 -15.12 21.33 10.74
N ALA A 390 -14.37 20.23 10.53
CA ALA A 390 -13.20 19.88 11.35
C ALA A 390 -12.11 20.97 11.29
N THR A 391 -11.73 21.37 10.08
CA THR A 391 -10.78 22.46 9.82
C THR A 391 -11.25 23.80 10.41
N THR A 392 -12.57 24.06 10.42
CA THR A 392 -13.15 25.26 11.05
C THR A 392 -13.13 25.17 12.59
N SER A 393 -13.39 23.99 13.16
CA SER A 393 -13.36 23.77 14.62
C SER A 393 -11.97 24.01 15.20
N ALA A 394 -10.90 23.48 14.59
CA ALA A 394 -9.54 23.72 15.05
C ALA A 394 -9.11 25.20 15.03
N GLY A 395 -9.46 25.94 13.96
CA GLY A 395 -9.28 27.40 13.91
C GLY A 395 -10.10 28.13 14.99
N SER A 396 -11.32 27.65 15.28
CA SER A 396 -12.18 28.17 16.35
C SER A 396 -11.59 27.93 17.75
N ILE A 397 -11.11 26.71 18.03
CA ILE A 397 -10.42 26.36 19.29
C ILE A 397 -9.19 27.24 19.49
N THR A 398 -8.38 27.42 18.44
CA THR A 398 -7.19 28.28 18.45
C THR A 398 -7.56 29.74 18.75
N THR A 399 -8.54 30.30 18.04
CA THR A 399 -9.04 31.67 18.27
C THR A 399 -9.58 31.85 19.68
N ARG A 400 -10.29 30.85 20.22
CA ARG A 400 -10.82 30.87 21.60
C ARG A 400 -9.71 30.79 22.64
N LEU A 401 -8.68 29.97 22.43
CA LEU A 401 -7.51 29.91 23.33
C LEU A 401 -6.85 31.28 23.40
N LEU A 402 -6.51 31.88 22.26
CA LEU A 402 -5.82 33.17 22.20
C LEU A 402 -6.70 34.31 22.73
N GLY A 403 -8.02 34.28 22.45
CA GLY A 403 -8.98 35.22 23.04
C GLY A 403 -9.19 35.08 24.56
N ASN A 404 -9.04 33.86 25.09
CA ASN A 404 -9.08 33.57 26.53
C ASN A 404 -7.78 33.93 27.25
N PHE A 405 -6.64 33.88 26.56
CA PHE A 405 -5.29 34.07 27.10
C PHE A 405 -4.55 35.16 26.31
N GLN A 406 -5.01 36.40 26.45
CA GLN A 406 -4.58 37.57 25.66
C GLN A 406 -3.12 38.01 25.88
N HIS A 407 -2.39 37.35 26.79
CA HIS A 407 -0.97 37.60 27.08
C HIS A 407 -0.03 36.55 26.45
N VAL A 408 -0.56 35.64 25.63
CA VAL A 408 0.27 34.75 24.82
C VAL A 408 1.05 35.58 23.80
N GLU A 409 2.37 35.45 23.80
CA GLU A 409 3.30 36.13 22.90
C GLU A 409 3.83 35.16 21.82
N HIS A 410 3.98 33.87 22.18
CA HIS A 410 4.51 32.83 21.30
C HIS A 410 3.54 31.64 21.15
N VAL A 411 3.39 31.11 19.94
CA VAL A 411 2.61 29.87 19.68
C VAL A 411 3.48 28.78 19.05
N PHE A 412 3.55 27.62 19.71
CA PHE A 412 4.14 26.41 19.14
C PHE A 412 3.05 25.47 18.66
N ILE A 413 3.18 24.99 17.42
CA ILE A 413 2.34 23.91 16.87
C ILE A 413 3.22 22.66 16.84
N VAL A 414 3.06 21.77 17.81
CA VAL A 414 3.96 20.62 18.03
C VAL A 414 3.27 19.33 17.60
N GLY A 415 4.01 18.45 16.91
CA GLY A 415 3.50 17.13 16.53
C GLY A 415 4.47 16.33 15.67
N VAL A 416 3.96 15.28 15.02
CA VAL A 416 4.72 14.47 14.05
C VAL A 416 4.50 14.92 12.60
N GLY A 417 5.45 14.59 11.72
CA GLY A 417 5.37 14.86 10.28
C GLY A 417 6.17 13.87 9.43
N GLY A 418 5.97 13.92 8.12
CA GLY A 418 6.72 13.13 7.14
C GLY A 418 7.97 13.87 6.67
N GLY A 419 9.12 13.19 6.59
CA GLY A 419 10.38 13.77 6.15
C GLY A 419 10.48 13.83 4.63
N VAL A 420 10.94 14.97 4.08
CA VAL A 420 11.19 15.10 2.64
C VAL A 420 12.58 14.53 2.32
N ALA A 421 12.60 13.43 1.58
CA ALA A 421 13.83 12.73 1.24
C ALA A 421 14.62 13.45 0.13
N HIS A 422 15.82 13.93 0.48
CA HIS A 422 16.81 14.41 -0.50
C HIS A 422 17.90 13.36 -0.73
N TYR A 423 17.90 12.70 -1.89
CA TYR A 423 18.80 11.57 -2.20
C TYR A 423 20.25 11.98 -2.52
N THR A 424 20.43 13.22 -2.98
CA THR A 424 21.72 13.74 -3.49
C THR A 424 22.33 14.83 -2.61
N ASP A 425 21.64 15.24 -1.54
CA ASP A 425 22.07 16.32 -0.64
C ASP A 425 21.92 15.90 0.84
N ALA A 426 23.04 15.49 1.43
CA ALA A 426 23.17 15.09 2.83
C ALA A 426 22.83 16.20 3.84
N THR A 427 22.92 17.47 3.46
CA THR A 427 22.64 18.62 4.35
C THR A 427 21.14 18.97 4.39
N ARG A 428 20.43 18.60 3.32
CA ARG A 428 18.99 18.74 3.20
C ARG A 428 18.21 17.54 3.70
N HIS A 429 18.78 16.34 3.55
CA HIS A 429 18.17 15.08 3.97
C HIS A 429 17.87 15.06 5.48
N VAL A 430 16.59 14.90 5.81
CA VAL A 430 16.11 14.59 7.17
C VAL A 430 15.94 13.07 7.29
N ARG A 431 16.05 12.51 8.50
CA ARG A 431 15.85 11.08 8.80
C ARG A 431 14.83 10.84 9.90
N LEU A 432 14.42 9.58 10.12
CA LEU A 432 13.47 9.25 11.18
C LEU A 432 14.04 9.63 12.56
N GLY A 433 13.21 10.29 13.37
CA GLY A 433 13.60 10.84 14.66
C GLY A 433 14.34 12.19 14.61
N ASP A 434 14.55 12.79 13.43
CA ASP A 434 14.94 14.20 13.34
C ASP A 434 13.78 15.12 13.75
N VAL A 435 14.11 16.37 14.09
CA VAL A 435 13.13 17.43 14.34
C VAL A 435 13.25 18.49 13.26
N VAL A 436 12.15 18.83 12.59
CA VAL A 436 12.09 19.97 11.66
C VAL A 436 11.32 21.10 12.32
N VAL A 437 11.98 22.25 12.48
CA VAL A 437 11.36 23.51 12.92
C VAL A 437 11.09 24.38 11.70
N SER A 438 9.87 24.92 11.60
CA SER A 438 9.50 25.82 10.50
C SER A 438 10.40 27.06 10.47
N GLY A 439 10.97 27.33 9.30
CA GLY A 439 11.71 28.55 9.03
C GLY A 439 11.67 28.93 7.55
N PRO A 440 11.89 30.20 7.20
CA PRO A 440 11.68 30.68 5.85
C PRO A 440 12.76 30.16 4.89
N ASP A 441 12.35 29.29 3.95
CA ASP A 441 13.14 28.94 2.75
C ASP A 441 12.24 28.40 1.60
N PRO A 442 11.42 29.22 0.93
CA PRO A 442 11.24 30.67 1.11
C PRO A 442 10.16 31.06 2.14
N ASN A 443 9.33 30.11 2.61
CA ASN A 443 8.22 30.37 3.54
C ASN A 443 8.21 29.35 4.68
N SER A 444 7.89 29.80 5.88
CA SER A 444 7.94 28.97 7.09
C SER A 444 6.88 27.85 7.06
N TYR A 445 5.68 28.16 6.55
CA TYR A 445 4.67 27.15 6.24
C TYR A 445 4.00 27.39 4.88
N VAL A 446 3.75 26.31 4.13
CA VAL A 446 3.10 26.35 2.80
C VAL A 446 1.93 25.38 2.76
N PHE A 447 0.74 25.88 2.44
CA PHE A 447 -0.48 25.07 2.34
C PHE A 447 -1.08 25.09 0.93
N ALA A 448 -1.08 23.95 0.23
CA ALA A 448 -1.74 23.81 -1.07
C ALA A 448 -3.23 23.47 -0.90
N HIS A 449 -4.10 24.49 -1.03
CA HIS A 449 -5.55 24.32 -0.93
C HIS A 449 -6.20 23.82 -2.22
N ALA A 450 -5.50 23.93 -3.35
CA ALA A 450 -5.89 23.37 -4.64
C ALA A 450 -4.64 23.19 -5.52
N TYR A 451 -4.77 22.45 -6.62
CA TYR A 451 -3.77 22.44 -7.70
C TYR A 451 -4.41 22.82 -9.04
N THR A 452 -3.62 23.42 -9.93
CA THR A 452 -4.06 23.75 -11.29
C THR A 452 -3.77 22.58 -12.21
N VAL A 453 -4.83 22.04 -12.79
CA VAL A 453 -4.75 21.00 -13.82
C VAL A 453 -4.83 21.63 -15.19
N ASP A 454 -3.95 21.21 -16.08
CA ASP A 454 -4.11 21.46 -17.49
C ASP A 454 -5.32 20.69 -18.02
N ARG A 455 -6.37 21.41 -18.47
CA ARG A 455 -7.60 20.78 -18.98
C ARG A 455 -7.40 19.95 -20.26
N ALA A 456 -6.24 20.02 -20.92
CA ALA A 456 -5.93 19.26 -22.13
C ALA A 456 -4.94 18.10 -21.88
N THR A 457 -4.09 18.17 -20.84
CA THR A 457 -3.09 17.11 -20.55
C THR A 457 -3.31 16.36 -19.23
N GLU A 458 -4.27 16.81 -18.39
CA GLU A 458 -4.51 16.33 -17.02
C GLU A 458 -3.28 16.42 -16.08
N HIS A 459 -2.19 17.04 -16.52
CA HIS A 459 -1.02 17.30 -15.68
C HIS A 459 -1.23 18.47 -14.73
N VAL A 460 -0.63 18.35 -13.55
CA VAL A 460 -0.61 19.43 -12.56
C VAL A 460 0.45 20.45 -12.96
N ASN A 461 -0.02 21.62 -13.39
CA ASN A 461 0.79 22.75 -13.84
C ASN A 461 1.26 23.63 -12.66
N GLY A 462 0.72 23.45 -11.46
CA GLY A 462 1.11 24.19 -10.26
C GLY A 462 0.19 23.97 -9.07
N PHE A 463 0.56 24.54 -7.93
CA PHE A 463 -0.22 24.50 -6.69
C PHE A 463 -0.74 25.88 -6.36
N LEU A 464 -2.04 25.98 -6.02
CA LEU A 464 -2.63 27.18 -5.45
C LEU A 464 -2.38 27.12 -3.94
N VAL A 465 -1.35 27.86 -3.52
CA VAL A 465 -0.82 27.82 -2.15
C VAL A 465 -1.16 29.07 -1.34
N ARG A 466 -1.33 28.88 -0.03
CA ARG A 466 -1.18 29.92 0.97
C ARG A 466 0.21 29.79 1.59
N ASN A 467 0.93 30.90 1.61
CA ASN A 467 2.27 31.00 2.18
C ASN A 467 2.18 31.76 3.49
N TRP A 468 2.78 31.21 4.54
CA TRP A 468 2.72 31.76 5.89
C TRP A 468 4.14 31.93 6.45
N ASN A 469 4.37 33.08 7.07
CA ASN A 469 5.56 33.39 7.84
C ASN A 469 5.14 34.11 9.13
N PRO A 470 5.81 33.85 10.28
CA PRO A 470 5.70 34.71 11.44
C PRO A 470 6.33 36.08 11.13
N GLN A 471 5.85 37.14 11.77
CA GLN A 471 6.49 38.46 11.69
C GLN A 471 7.74 38.53 12.57
N ASP A 472 7.72 37.83 13.70
CA ASP A 472 8.85 37.63 14.60
C ASP A 472 9.47 36.23 14.39
N ALA A 473 10.70 36.20 13.92
CA ALA A 473 11.46 34.98 13.64
C ALA A 473 12.34 34.51 14.81
N ILE A 474 12.14 35.01 16.05
CA ILE A 474 12.97 34.67 17.22
C ILE A 474 13.08 33.15 17.45
N ILE A 475 11.99 32.40 17.31
CA ILE A 475 11.97 30.94 17.48
C ILE A 475 12.86 30.27 16.44
N THR A 476 12.73 30.68 15.17
CA THR A 476 13.55 30.17 14.06
C THR A 476 15.03 30.56 14.25
N HIS A 477 15.31 31.74 14.80
CA HIS A 477 16.67 32.18 15.10
C HIS A 477 17.29 31.35 16.24
N ILE A 478 16.54 31.02 17.29
CA ILE A 478 16.97 30.10 18.35
C ILE A 478 17.27 28.72 17.75
N ALA A 479 16.36 28.16 16.96
CA ALA A 479 16.54 26.85 16.33
C ALA A 479 17.74 26.78 15.38
N LYS A 480 18.06 27.87 14.65
CA LYS A 480 19.24 27.95 13.78
C LYS A 480 20.57 28.08 14.54
N ASN A 481 20.56 28.53 15.79
CA ASN A 481 21.75 28.84 16.58
C ASN A 481 21.84 28.03 17.90
N MET A 482 21.19 26.86 17.97
CA MET A 482 21.36 25.95 19.10
C MET A 482 22.83 25.50 19.19
N ASP A 483 23.41 25.66 20.37
CA ASP A 483 24.74 25.13 20.69
C ASP A 483 24.65 23.70 21.26
N GLU A 484 25.80 23.02 21.35
CA GLU A 484 25.89 21.67 21.90
C GLU A 484 25.33 21.59 23.34
N LYS A 485 25.43 22.68 24.10
CA LYS A 485 24.91 22.78 25.47
C LYS A 485 23.39 22.75 25.49
N MET A 486 22.73 23.55 24.65
CA MET A 486 21.27 23.58 24.55
C MET A 486 20.72 22.25 24.04
N ILE A 487 21.42 21.57 23.13
CA ILE A 487 21.08 20.22 22.67
C ILE A 487 21.23 19.19 23.80
N ALA A 488 22.29 19.27 24.62
CA ALA A 488 22.45 18.39 25.78
C ALA A 488 21.36 18.61 26.84
N GLU A 489 21.00 19.86 27.14
CA GLU A 489 19.89 20.20 28.04
C GLU A 489 18.54 19.68 27.51
N TRP A 490 18.28 19.82 26.20
CA TRP A 490 17.10 19.26 25.52
C TRP A 490 17.01 17.74 25.67
N ASN A 491 18.10 17.03 25.41
CA ASN A 491 18.15 15.57 25.52
C ASN A 491 17.90 15.09 26.96
N SER A 492 18.47 15.78 27.95
CA SER A 492 18.24 15.47 29.37
C SER A 492 16.77 15.63 29.78
N ILE A 493 16.12 16.72 29.36
CA ILE A 493 14.69 16.95 29.64
C ILE A 493 13.83 15.88 28.96
N THR A 494 14.15 15.56 27.70
CA THR A 494 13.44 14.55 26.91
C THR A 494 13.50 13.17 27.60
N LYS A 495 14.69 12.74 28.02
CA LYS A 495 14.90 11.48 28.73
C LYS A 495 14.09 11.40 30.04
N THR A 496 14.19 12.43 30.89
CA THR A 496 13.41 12.49 32.15
C THR A 496 11.90 12.46 31.89
N THR A 497 11.43 13.05 30.79
CA THR A 497 10.02 13.03 30.39
C THR A 497 9.57 11.63 29.98
N ILE A 498 10.37 10.91 29.18
CA ILE A 498 10.10 9.53 28.77
C ILE A 498 10.08 8.61 30.01
N ASP A 499 11.08 8.71 30.89
CA ASP A 499 11.13 7.96 32.14
C ASP A 499 9.87 8.18 33.00
N HIS A 500 9.34 9.41 33.04
CA HIS A 500 8.09 9.72 33.75
C HIS A 500 6.83 9.16 33.06
N LEU A 501 6.76 9.21 31.72
CA LEU A 501 5.63 8.69 30.94
C LEU A 501 5.54 7.16 31.04
N ASP A 502 6.67 6.48 30.87
CA ASP A 502 6.76 5.01 30.96
C ASP A 502 6.50 4.54 32.41
N ALA A 503 6.97 5.28 33.43
CA ALA A 503 6.70 4.98 34.84
C ALA A 503 5.25 5.26 35.29
N ALA A 504 4.48 6.04 34.54
CA ALA A 504 3.09 6.39 34.88
C ALA A 504 2.05 5.31 34.52
N ASN A 505 2.50 4.10 34.11
CA ASN A 505 1.64 3.03 33.57
C ASN A 505 0.78 3.51 32.38
N GLY A 506 1.38 4.21 31.42
CA GLY A 506 0.69 4.62 30.19
C GLY A 506 0.31 3.42 29.31
N ASP A 507 -0.82 3.53 28.58
CA ASP A 507 -1.23 2.56 27.56
C ASP A 507 -0.33 2.59 26.28
N MET A 508 0.76 3.35 26.28
CA MET A 508 1.66 3.60 25.15
C MET A 508 3.13 3.65 25.60
N SER A 509 4.04 3.10 24.79
CA SER A 509 5.51 3.20 24.96
C SER A 509 6.04 4.50 24.38
N PHE A 510 7.00 5.14 25.07
CA PHE A 510 7.75 6.30 24.56
C PHE A 510 9.27 6.03 24.39
N SER A 511 9.72 4.76 24.50
CA SER A 511 11.12 4.28 24.25
C SER A 511 11.59 4.48 22.79
N ARG A 512 12.84 4.18 22.35
CA ARG A 512 13.38 4.51 20.99
C ARG A 512 13.48 3.33 19.98
N PRO A 513 13.05 3.47 18.69
CA PRO A 513 13.10 2.37 17.73
C PRO A 513 14.55 2.00 17.39
N PRO A 514 14.81 0.73 17.06
CA PRO A 514 16.13 0.28 16.64
C PRO A 514 16.62 1.09 15.42
N PRO A 515 17.88 1.58 15.39
CA PRO A 515 18.43 2.36 14.26
C PRO A 515 18.31 1.69 12.88
N GLN A 516 18.07 0.38 12.84
CA GLN A 516 17.85 -0.42 11.64
C GLN A 516 16.46 -0.23 11.02
N ALA A 517 15.51 0.40 11.73
CA ALA A 517 14.18 0.76 11.21
C ALA A 517 14.20 2.05 10.38
N ASP A 518 15.24 2.88 10.53
CA ASP A 518 15.44 4.09 9.74
C ASP A 518 15.97 3.72 8.34
N LEU A 519 15.06 3.58 7.39
CA LEU A 519 15.34 3.12 6.04
C LEU A 519 14.63 4.00 5.00
N LEU A 520 15.43 4.59 4.11
CA LEU A 520 14.91 5.39 3.01
C LEU A 520 14.37 4.49 1.88
N ALA A 521 13.04 4.35 1.85
CA ALA A 521 12.33 3.48 0.93
C ALA A 521 11.60 4.31 -0.15
N VAL A 522 12.04 4.20 -1.41
CA VAL A 522 11.55 5.00 -2.55
C VAL A 522 10.60 4.18 -3.43
N PRO A 523 9.34 4.60 -3.61
CA PRO A 523 8.44 3.93 -4.54
C PRO A 523 8.87 4.16 -5.99
N VAL A 524 9.03 3.08 -6.76
CA VAL A 524 9.44 3.08 -8.18
C VAL A 524 8.31 2.59 -9.10
N GLY A 525 7.07 3.02 -8.78
CA GLY A 525 5.86 2.64 -9.51
C GLY A 525 5.42 1.20 -9.27
N SER A 526 4.19 0.86 -9.70
CA SER A 526 3.66 -0.51 -9.69
C SER A 526 3.82 -1.27 -8.35
N GLY A 527 3.69 -0.57 -7.21
CA GLY A 527 3.87 -1.13 -5.86
C GLY A 527 5.32 -1.50 -5.48
N GLN A 528 6.29 -1.31 -6.37
CA GLN A 528 7.70 -1.61 -6.11
C GLN A 528 8.36 -0.50 -5.29
N VAL A 529 9.26 -0.88 -4.38
CA VAL A 529 10.01 0.05 -3.52
C VAL A 529 11.49 -0.34 -3.49
N VAL A 530 12.35 0.62 -3.86
CA VAL A 530 13.81 0.53 -3.79
C VAL A 530 14.28 1.15 -2.48
N VAL A 531 15.06 0.39 -1.71
CA VAL A 531 15.72 0.93 -0.51
C VAL A 531 17.03 1.57 -0.95
N ILE A 532 17.24 2.83 -0.58
CA ILE A 532 18.45 3.60 -0.88
C ILE A 532 19.16 3.87 0.46
N PRO A 533 20.50 3.72 0.55
CA PRO A 533 21.22 4.16 1.75
C PRO A 533 21.07 5.68 1.93
N HIS A 534 20.99 6.14 3.18
CA HIS A 534 20.97 7.58 3.47
C HIS A 534 22.25 8.26 2.95
N PRO A 535 22.15 9.47 2.36
CA PRO A 535 23.34 10.22 1.90
C PRO A 535 24.26 10.67 3.05
N ASN A 536 23.80 10.56 4.29
CA ASN A 536 24.53 10.81 5.54
C ASN A 536 24.47 9.55 6.46
N SER A 537 24.81 8.40 5.89
CA SER A 537 24.75 7.08 6.54
C SER A 537 25.57 6.96 7.84
N GLU A 538 26.63 7.75 7.95
CA GLU A 538 27.53 7.87 9.10
C GLU A 538 26.93 8.62 10.30
N ARG A 539 25.78 9.28 10.13
CA ARG A 539 25.11 10.03 11.19
C ARG A 539 24.37 9.08 12.15
N VAL A 540 24.74 9.12 13.43
CA VAL A 540 24.17 8.27 14.50
C VAL A 540 23.03 8.96 15.28
N ASN A 541 23.14 10.28 15.46
CA ASN A 541 22.23 11.08 16.27
C ASN A 541 21.22 11.85 15.41
N SER A 542 20.03 12.07 15.98
CA SER A 542 19.03 12.98 15.43
C SER A 542 19.54 14.41 15.38
N VAL A 543 19.05 15.20 14.42
CA VAL A 543 19.41 16.60 14.23
C VAL A 543 18.17 17.48 14.20
N VAL A 544 18.30 18.69 14.75
CA VAL A 544 17.31 19.76 14.58
C VAL A 544 17.59 20.46 13.26
N HIS A 545 16.67 20.33 12.32
CA HIS A 545 16.70 20.99 11.03
C HIS A 545 15.77 22.20 11.03
N VAL A 546 16.14 23.25 10.28
CA VAL A 546 15.27 24.40 10.02
C VAL A 546 14.97 24.49 8.54
N GLY A 547 13.69 24.63 8.19
CA GLY A 547 13.25 24.79 6.80
C GLY A 547 11.74 24.83 6.65
N SER A 548 11.28 24.95 5.41
CA SER A 548 9.87 25.05 5.06
C SER A 548 9.13 23.75 5.41
N ILE A 549 8.01 23.87 6.12
CA ILE A 549 7.08 22.76 6.37
C ILE A 549 5.85 23.00 5.50
N GLY A 550 5.20 21.96 4.98
CA GLY A 550 4.01 22.17 4.17
C GLY A 550 3.01 21.04 4.18
N ALA A 551 1.79 21.35 3.75
CA ALA A 551 0.70 20.39 3.65
C ALA A 551 -0.20 20.72 2.47
N MET A 552 -1.12 19.82 2.17
CA MET A 552 -2.08 19.95 1.09
C MET A 552 -3.40 19.29 1.48
N VAL A 553 -4.52 19.85 1.00
CA VAL A 553 -5.86 19.24 1.15
C VAL A 553 -5.87 17.84 0.52
N SER A 554 -6.67 16.90 1.04
CA SER A 554 -6.83 15.61 0.37
C SER A 554 -7.72 15.74 -0.85
N TYR A 555 -7.29 15.15 -1.96
CA TYR A 555 -7.94 15.38 -3.25
C TYR A 555 -8.87 14.24 -3.64
N LYS A 556 -10.17 14.54 -3.62
CA LYS A 556 -11.16 13.84 -4.44
C LYS A 556 -11.23 14.54 -5.80
N LYS A 557 -11.18 13.75 -6.88
CA LYS A 557 -11.35 14.22 -8.27
C LYS A 557 -12.69 14.96 -8.35
N GLN A 558 -12.69 16.28 -8.61
CA GLN A 558 -13.94 17.02 -8.83
C GLN A 558 -14.53 16.61 -10.19
N THR A 559 -15.46 15.66 -10.17
CA THR A 559 -16.22 15.20 -11.34
C THR A 559 -17.20 16.26 -11.82
N PHE A 560 -16.76 17.09 -12.78
CA PHE A 560 -17.63 18.03 -13.50
C PHE A 560 -18.42 17.37 -14.65
N THR A 561 -19.06 16.22 -14.37
CA THR A 561 -20.07 15.58 -15.24
C THR A 561 -21.02 14.74 -14.40
N ASN A 562 -22.33 14.85 -14.65
CA ASN A 562 -23.40 14.15 -13.92
C ASN A 562 -23.54 12.67 -14.31
N GLU A 563 -22.50 11.85 -14.16
CA GLU A 563 -22.61 10.39 -14.10
C GLU A 563 -21.67 9.87 -13.01
N GLU A 564 -22.20 9.02 -12.11
CA GLU A 564 -21.45 8.46 -10.99
C GLU A 564 -20.43 7.42 -11.50
N GLN A 565 -19.14 7.79 -11.50
CA GLN A 565 -18.04 6.84 -11.61
C GLN A 565 -17.34 6.72 -10.25
N VAL A 566 -17.09 5.47 -9.86
CA VAL A 566 -16.49 5.08 -8.57
C VAL A 566 -14.95 5.13 -8.72
N GLY A 567 -14.19 4.81 -7.67
CA GLY A 567 -12.85 5.34 -7.41
C GLY A 567 -11.75 4.89 -8.37
N GLU A 568 -10.79 5.79 -8.61
CA GLU A 568 -9.45 5.45 -9.10
C GLU A 568 -8.45 5.51 -7.95
N ASP A 569 -7.38 4.72 -8.04
CA ASP A 569 -6.36 4.61 -7.00
C ASP A 569 -5.67 5.93 -6.65
N THR A 570 -5.89 6.39 -5.42
CA THR A 570 -5.36 7.67 -4.94
C THR A 570 -3.94 7.58 -4.38
N SER A 571 -3.42 6.37 -4.10
CA SER A 571 -2.18 6.17 -3.34
C SER A 571 -0.92 6.65 -4.10
N GLY A 572 -0.63 6.05 -5.25
CA GLY A 572 0.56 6.35 -6.05
C GLY A 572 0.55 7.73 -6.70
N ALA A 573 -0.63 8.23 -7.10
CA ALA A 573 -0.78 9.57 -7.66
C ALA A 573 -0.54 10.66 -6.59
N THR A 574 -1.04 10.45 -5.36
CA THR A 574 -0.85 11.40 -4.26
C THR A 574 0.60 11.48 -3.79
N ALA A 575 1.33 10.36 -3.77
CA ALA A 575 2.77 10.37 -3.47
C ALA A 575 3.56 11.22 -4.48
N GLN A 576 3.39 10.98 -5.79
CA GLN A 576 4.06 11.77 -6.82
C GLN A 576 3.65 13.25 -6.82
N LEU A 577 2.41 13.55 -6.41
CA LEU A 577 1.94 14.93 -6.27
C LEU A 577 2.55 15.61 -5.04
N ARG A 578 2.72 14.88 -3.93
CA ARG A 578 3.42 15.33 -2.71
C ARG A 578 4.90 15.58 -2.98
N ASP A 579 5.60 14.70 -3.69
CA ASP A 579 7.01 14.89 -4.06
C ASP A 579 7.20 16.14 -4.94
N LYS A 580 6.30 16.36 -5.91
CA LYS A 580 6.27 17.58 -6.72
C LYS A 580 5.98 18.83 -5.89
N PHE A 581 5.03 18.76 -4.96
CA PHE A 581 4.73 19.87 -4.04
C PHE A 581 5.93 20.21 -3.15
N ALA A 582 6.54 19.19 -2.53
CA ALA A 582 7.73 19.33 -1.71
C ALA A 582 8.93 19.91 -2.48
N THR A 583 9.13 19.47 -3.72
CA THR A 583 10.18 20.01 -4.60
C THR A 583 9.89 21.45 -5.00
N ASN A 584 8.67 21.76 -5.46
CA ASN A 584 8.28 23.09 -5.93
C ASN A 584 8.32 24.16 -4.83
N HIS A 585 8.05 23.77 -3.58
CA HIS A 585 8.01 24.67 -2.42
C HIS A 585 9.16 24.49 -1.44
N ASN A 586 10.19 23.72 -1.85
CA ASN A 586 11.44 23.56 -1.12
C ASN A 586 11.25 23.04 0.33
N LEU A 587 10.31 22.12 0.53
CA LEU A 587 9.94 21.61 1.85
C LEU A 587 11.01 20.68 2.42
N ARG A 588 11.19 20.70 3.75
CA ARG A 588 11.93 19.70 4.53
C ARG A 588 11.02 18.68 5.23
N ALA A 589 9.78 19.05 5.54
CA ALA A 589 8.79 18.16 6.13
C ALA A 589 7.38 18.41 5.60
N VAL A 590 6.56 17.36 5.66
CA VAL A 590 5.15 17.34 5.28
C VAL A 590 4.28 17.13 6.53
N ASP A 591 3.10 17.74 6.53
CA ASP A 591 2.28 18.01 7.71
C ASP A 591 0.77 17.76 7.44
N ALA A 592 -0.05 17.70 8.49
CA ALA A 592 -1.48 17.34 8.41
C ALA A 592 -2.43 18.45 7.91
N GLY A 593 -2.04 19.73 7.85
CA GLY A 593 -2.85 20.80 7.25
C GLY A 593 -3.34 21.91 8.19
N PHE A 594 -2.46 22.57 8.93
CA PHE A 594 -2.77 23.60 9.93
C PHE A 594 -3.11 25.01 9.37
N ASP A 595 -3.59 25.14 8.12
CA ASP A 595 -3.87 26.45 7.48
C ASP A 595 -4.86 27.32 8.28
N SER A 596 -5.95 26.73 8.79
CA SER A 596 -6.94 27.45 9.59
C SER A 596 -6.43 27.82 10.99
N VAL A 597 -5.49 27.05 11.53
CA VAL A 597 -4.85 27.30 12.83
C VAL A 597 -3.89 28.48 12.69
N ILE A 598 -3.06 28.50 11.66
CA ILE A 598 -2.14 29.62 11.38
C ILE A 598 -2.92 30.89 10.99
N ALA A 599 -4.01 30.76 10.23
CA ALA A 599 -4.93 31.86 9.98
C ALA A 599 -5.55 32.42 11.28
N ALA A 600 -5.88 31.57 12.26
CA ALA A 600 -6.37 31.99 13.57
C ALA A 600 -5.29 32.67 14.43
N ILE A 601 -4.04 32.18 14.39
CA ILE A 601 -2.87 32.78 15.07
C ILE A 601 -2.61 34.19 14.51
N ASN A 602 -2.49 34.33 13.19
CA ASN A 602 -2.29 35.62 12.53
C ASN A 602 -3.50 36.56 12.72
N GLY A 603 -4.73 36.03 12.66
CA GLY A 603 -5.96 36.78 12.93
C GLY A 603 -6.05 37.30 14.37
N SER A 604 -5.44 36.58 15.32
CA SER A 604 -5.29 36.99 16.73
C SER A 604 -4.11 37.92 16.97
N ARG A 605 -3.35 38.28 15.92
CA ARG A 605 -2.14 39.14 15.97
C ARG A 605 -1.01 38.59 16.83
N ILE A 606 -0.83 37.27 16.81
CA ILE A 606 0.38 36.64 17.36
C ILE A 606 1.45 36.66 16.26
N ASP A 607 2.48 37.47 16.47
CA ASP A 607 3.55 37.68 15.50
C ASP A 607 4.63 36.60 15.53
N SER A 608 4.73 35.85 16.64
CA SER A 608 5.79 34.87 16.91
C SER A 608 5.23 33.45 17.00
N TRP A 609 5.52 32.60 16.01
CA TRP A 609 5.05 31.21 16.01
C TRP A 609 5.96 30.27 15.22
N ALA A 610 5.90 28.98 15.52
CA ALA A 610 6.56 27.93 14.73
C ALA A 610 5.82 26.59 14.77
N LEU A 611 5.92 25.84 13.68
CA LEU A 611 5.63 24.41 13.65
C LEU A 611 6.91 23.64 14.03
N ILE A 612 6.76 22.62 14.87
CA ILE A 612 7.82 21.70 15.26
C ILE A 612 7.33 20.29 14.92
N ARG A 613 8.05 19.60 14.02
CA ARG A 613 7.68 18.27 13.52
C ARG A 613 8.76 17.25 13.81
N GLY A 614 8.46 16.26 14.64
CA GLY A 614 9.26 15.04 14.73
C GLY A 614 9.02 14.18 13.48
N ILE A 615 10.09 13.74 12.83
CA ILE A 615 9.98 12.95 11.59
C ILE A 615 9.68 11.48 11.92
N ALA A 616 8.48 11.04 11.55
CA ALA A 616 7.97 9.70 11.85
C ALA A 616 7.99 8.74 10.63
N ASP A 617 7.95 9.26 9.40
CA ASP A 617 8.14 8.49 8.16
C ASP A 617 8.80 9.36 7.07
N TYR A 618 8.89 8.86 5.83
CA TYR A 618 9.36 9.59 4.64
C TYR A 618 8.25 9.99 3.65
N GLN A 619 7.00 10.04 4.11
CA GLN A 619 5.83 10.15 3.25
C GLN A 619 4.78 11.13 3.77
N HIS A 620 4.19 10.86 4.94
CA HIS A 620 2.94 11.47 5.41
C HIS A 620 2.96 11.84 6.91
N GLY A 621 3.96 11.38 7.66
CA GLY A 621 3.93 11.25 9.12
C GLY A 621 2.97 10.15 9.61
N GLN A 622 2.59 9.20 8.74
CA GLN A 622 1.43 8.30 8.91
C GLN A 622 1.57 6.88 8.30
N SER A 623 2.71 6.50 7.70
CA SER A 623 2.82 5.20 7.02
C SER A 623 3.14 4.02 7.96
N ARG A 624 2.24 3.04 7.96
CA ARG A 624 2.44 1.65 8.43
C ARG A 624 3.29 0.80 7.46
N ALA A 625 3.97 1.44 6.50
CA ALA A 625 4.27 0.87 5.18
C ALA A 625 5.77 0.97 4.79
N SER A 626 6.67 0.47 5.64
CA SER A 626 8.05 0.17 5.23
C SER A 626 8.54 -1.17 5.79
N ARG A 627 7.92 -2.28 5.33
CA ARG A 627 8.39 -3.68 5.42
C ARG A 627 8.88 -4.13 6.81
N MET A 628 8.19 -5.07 7.46
CA MET A 628 8.82 -5.83 8.55
C MET A 628 10.09 -6.51 8.03
N TRP A 629 11.26 -6.09 8.52
CA TRP A 629 12.53 -6.71 8.17
C TRP A 629 12.74 -8.00 8.96
N GLN A 630 13.46 -8.93 8.35
CA GLN A 630 13.39 -10.37 8.65
C GLN A 630 13.89 -10.77 10.04
N GLU A 631 14.62 -9.89 10.74
CA GLU A 631 15.02 -10.08 12.14
C GLU A 631 13.81 -9.92 13.09
N ILE A 632 13.05 -8.83 12.93
CA ILE A 632 11.81 -8.56 13.68
C ILE A 632 10.76 -9.62 13.39
N PHE A 633 10.64 -10.07 12.13
CA PHE A 633 9.69 -11.14 11.77
C PHE A 633 9.89 -12.41 12.61
N ALA A 634 11.13 -12.83 12.84
CA ALA A 634 11.42 -14.06 13.57
C ALA A 634 11.14 -13.93 15.08
N GLU A 635 11.42 -12.76 15.67
CA GLU A 635 11.19 -12.48 17.09
C GLU A 635 9.71 -12.29 17.40
N GLU A 636 8.98 -11.60 16.52
CA GLU A 636 7.52 -11.47 16.62
C GLU A 636 6.83 -12.82 16.40
N HIS A 637 7.35 -13.66 15.51
CA HIS A 637 6.86 -15.04 15.33
C HIS A 637 7.09 -15.89 16.60
N ASP A 638 8.24 -15.73 17.30
CA ASP A 638 8.48 -16.38 18.60
C ASP A 638 7.46 -15.93 19.67
N ARG A 639 7.09 -14.64 19.68
CA ARG A 639 6.10 -14.08 20.61
C ARG A 639 4.71 -14.65 20.31
N LEU A 640 4.24 -14.46 19.08
CA LEU A 640 2.91 -14.87 18.65
C LEU A 640 2.71 -16.39 18.76
N TYR A 641 3.72 -17.21 18.45
CA TYR A 641 3.60 -18.66 18.59
C TYR A 641 3.51 -19.12 20.06
N ARG A 642 4.23 -18.44 20.98
CA ARG A 642 4.11 -18.70 22.42
C ARG A 642 2.74 -18.28 22.96
N GLU A 643 2.22 -17.13 22.53
CA GLU A 643 0.87 -16.68 22.90
C GLU A 643 -0.21 -17.61 22.36
N ALA A 644 -0.11 -18.02 21.09
CA ALA A 644 -1.05 -18.93 20.44
C ALA A 644 -1.18 -20.24 21.22
N LYS A 645 -0.05 -20.85 21.58
CA LYS A 645 0.01 -22.07 22.39
C LYS A 645 -0.55 -21.91 23.82
N ALA A 646 -0.53 -20.71 24.37
CA ALA A 646 -1.09 -20.42 25.70
C ALA A 646 -2.61 -20.17 25.67
N LYS A 647 -3.15 -19.74 24.51
CA LYS A 647 -4.55 -19.36 24.31
C LYS A 647 -5.37 -20.39 23.51
N SER A 648 -4.71 -21.39 22.90
CA SER A 648 -5.28 -22.27 21.86
C SER A 648 -5.88 -21.49 20.68
N ASP A 649 -5.24 -20.37 20.30
CA ASP A 649 -5.63 -19.53 19.16
C ASP A 649 -4.42 -19.20 18.29
N TYR A 650 -4.33 -19.88 17.15
CA TYR A 650 -3.23 -19.77 16.19
C TYR A 650 -3.53 -18.80 15.04
N SER A 651 -4.71 -18.17 15.01
CA SER A 651 -5.09 -17.21 13.96
C SER A 651 -4.05 -16.10 13.81
N LEU A 652 -3.56 -15.58 14.94
CA LEU A 652 -2.64 -14.45 14.97
C LEU A 652 -1.28 -14.80 14.34
N VAL A 653 -0.65 -15.88 14.79
CA VAL A 653 0.65 -16.32 14.24
C VAL A 653 0.53 -16.83 12.80
N THR A 654 -0.61 -17.43 12.41
CA THR A 654 -0.89 -17.84 11.03
C THR A 654 -0.92 -16.63 10.08
N MET A 655 -1.67 -15.58 10.43
CA MET A 655 -1.70 -14.34 9.63
C MET A 655 -0.32 -13.66 9.55
N HIS A 656 0.48 -13.71 10.62
CA HIS A 656 1.85 -13.18 10.63
C HIS A 656 2.73 -13.94 9.63
N TYR A 657 2.72 -15.28 9.68
CA TYR A 657 3.43 -16.12 8.72
C TYR A 657 3.06 -15.80 7.26
N TYR A 658 1.77 -15.78 6.93
CA TYR A 658 1.31 -15.49 5.57
C TYR A 658 1.58 -14.05 5.11
N SER A 659 1.67 -13.07 6.02
CA SER A 659 2.02 -11.68 5.66
C SER A 659 3.36 -11.53 4.93
N VAL A 660 4.29 -12.48 5.12
CA VAL A 660 5.57 -12.56 4.39
C VAL A 660 5.55 -13.70 3.36
N MET A 661 4.97 -14.83 3.71
CA MET A 661 5.08 -16.03 2.86
C MET A 661 4.21 -15.99 1.62
N SER A 662 3.04 -15.33 1.62
CA SER A 662 2.15 -15.30 0.45
C SER A 662 2.83 -14.75 -0.81
N VAL A 663 3.80 -13.83 -0.68
CA VAL A 663 4.59 -13.31 -1.82
C VAL A 663 5.58 -14.35 -2.36
N ILE A 664 6.28 -15.07 -1.47
CA ILE A 664 7.23 -16.14 -1.84
C ILE A 664 6.47 -17.32 -2.47
N ILE A 665 5.28 -17.57 -1.95
CA ILE A 665 4.34 -18.60 -2.41
C ILE A 665 3.81 -18.28 -3.80
N ASP A 666 3.38 -17.05 -4.07
CA ASP A 666 2.82 -16.68 -5.38
C ASP A 666 3.87 -16.82 -6.49
N GLU A 667 5.09 -16.33 -6.26
CA GLU A 667 6.22 -16.44 -7.19
C GLU A 667 6.61 -17.91 -7.50
N TYR A 668 6.55 -18.82 -6.50
CA TYR A 668 7.00 -20.21 -6.67
C TYR A 668 5.89 -21.21 -7.02
N PHE A 669 4.65 -20.97 -6.59
CA PHE A 669 3.50 -21.87 -6.73
C PHE A 669 2.36 -21.30 -7.58
N SER A 670 2.53 -20.11 -8.19
CA SER A 670 1.52 -19.45 -9.04
C SER A 670 0.14 -19.28 -8.36
N GLY A 671 0.17 -19.01 -7.04
CA GLY A 671 -1.01 -18.79 -6.21
C GLY A 671 -1.64 -20.04 -5.56
N SER A 672 -1.00 -21.22 -5.63
CA SER A 672 -1.53 -22.49 -5.12
C SER A 672 -0.63 -23.16 -4.06
N PHE A 673 -0.78 -22.80 -2.78
CA PHE A 673 0.13 -23.28 -1.71
C PHE A 673 -0.24 -24.65 -1.11
N HIS A 674 -0.10 -25.69 -1.92
CA HIS A 674 -0.30 -27.07 -1.50
C HIS A 674 0.56 -28.02 -2.35
N PHE A 675 0.63 -29.27 -1.94
CA PHE A 675 1.50 -30.26 -2.58
C PHE A 675 0.67 -31.21 -3.44
N ALA A 676 1.15 -31.51 -4.64
CA ALA A 676 0.59 -32.51 -5.53
C ALA A 676 1.67 -33.54 -5.89
N PRO A 677 1.49 -34.83 -5.60
CA PRO A 677 2.41 -35.86 -6.09
C PRO A 677 2.25 -35.98 -7.62
N PRO A 678 3.32 -35.89 -8.42
CA PRO A 678 3.21 -35.96 -9.87
C PRO A 678 2.98 -37.39 -10.34
N ARG A 679 2.19 -37.58 -11.40
CA ARG A 679 2.04 -38.89 -12.07
C ARG A 679 3.26 -39.31 -12.89
N ARG A 680 4.16 -38.37 -13.22
CA ARG A 680 5.37 -38.63 -14.03
C ARG A 680 6.55 -37.84 -13.47
N GLU A 681 7.74 -38.44 -13.42
CA GLU A 681 8.95 -37.80 -12.86
C GLU A 681 9.34 -36.46 -13.53
N GLN A 682 8.92 -36.24 -14.78
CA GLN A 682 9.19 -35.02 -15.56
C GLN A 682 7.99 -34.06 -15.66
N GLN A 683 6.90 -34.30 -14.91
CA GLN A 683 5.74 -33.40 -14.87
C GLN A 683 6.10 -32.10 -14.14
N SER A 684 5.65 -30.95 -14.65
CA SER A 684 5.85 -29.69 -13.94
C SER A 684 4.97 -29.63 -12.69
N LEU A 685 5.38 -28.85 -11.68
CA LEU A 685 4.58 -28.64 -10.48
C LEU A 685 3.19 -28.05 -10.83
N THR A 686 3.14 -27.10 -11.76
CA THR A 686 1.91 -26.49 -12.27
C THR A 686 0.97 -27.53 -12.89
N ASP A 687 1.49 -28.45 -13.71
CA ASP A 687 0.68 -29.52 -14.32
C ASP A 687 0.17 -30.52 -13.27
N ALA A 688 0.98 -30.85 -12.26
CA ALA A 688 0.58 -31.75 -11.18
C ALA A 688 -0.49 -31.13 -10.27
N LEU A 689 -0.36 -29.83 -9.94
CA LEU A 689 -1.38 -29.07 -9.20
C LEU A 689 -2.69 -28.99 -9.98
N LYS A 690 -2.63 -28.69 -11.28
CA LYS A 690 -3.82 -28.65 -12.13
C LYS A 690 -4.53 -30.00 -12.23
N GLU A 691 -3.78 -31.10 -12.38
CA GLU A 691 -4.34 -32.46 -12.41
C GLU A 691 -5.00 -32.84 -11.07
N LEU A 692 -4.45 -32.39 -9.94
CA LEU A 692 -5.07 -32.47 -8.62
C LEU A 692 -6.37 -31.65 -8.56
N HIS A 693 -6.39 -30.41 -9.07
CA HIS A 693 -7.59 -29.57 -9.11
C HIS A 693 -8.69 -30.22 -9.95
N GLU A 694 -8.37 -30.71 -11.15
CA GLU A 694 -9.30 -31.45 -12.00
C GLU A 694 -9.87 -32.69 -11.27
N ARG A 695 -9.03 -33.43 -10.52
CA ARG A 695 -9.48 -34.56 -9.69
C ARG A 695 -10.43 -34.12 -8.56
N ILE A 696 -10.16 -33.01 -7.86
CA ILE A 696 -11.07 -32.42 -6.85
C ILE A 696 -12.42 -32.09 -7.49
N GLY A 697 -12.42 -31.44 -8.65
CA GLY A 697 -13.63 -31.11 -9.41
C GLY A 697 -14.45 -32.34 -9.79
N HIS A 698 -13.78 -33.43 -10.20
CA HIS A 698 -14.43 -34.71 -10.50
C HIS A 698 -15.04 -35.37 -9.25
N CYS A 699 -14.33 -35.42 -8.12
CA CYS A 699 -14.83 -35.98 -6.86
C CYS A 699 -16.10 -35.24 -6.36
N LEU A 700 -16.09 -33.91 -6.45
CA LEU A 700 -17.21 -33.04 -6.07
C LEU A 700 -18.32 -32.97 -7.14
N LYS A 701 -18.10 -33.54 -8.32
CA LYS A 701 -19.03 -33.54 -9.48
C LYS A 701 -19.38 -32.12 -9.95
N LEU A 702 -18.38 -31.24 -9.95
CA LEU A 702 -18.52 -29.84 -10.38
C LEU A 702 -18.90 -29.78 -11.86
N THR A 703 -20.00 -29.09 -12.12
CA THR A 703 -20.63 -28.92 -13.43
C THR A 703 -21.45 -27.63 -13.43
N LYS A 704 -21.78 -27.12 -14.60
CA LYS A 704 -22.58 -25.88 -14.74
C LYS A 704 -23.87 -25.93 -13.93
N GLY A 705 -24.05 -24.92 -13.05
CA GLY A 705 -25.21 -24.79 -12.16
C GLY A 705 -25.09 -25.49 -10.80
N LYS A 706 -23.95 -26.12 -10.50
CA LYS A 706 -23.59 -26.54 -9.14
C LYS A 706 -22.99 -25.36 -8.37
N LYS A 707 -23.26 -25.27 -7.07
CA LYS A 707 -22.63 -24.28 -6.17
C LYS A 707 -21.60 -24.94 -5.25
N CYS A 708 -20.37 -24.43 -5.24
CA CYS A 708 -19.26 -24.94 -4.44
C CYS A 708 -18.66 -23.85 -3.54
N VAL A 709 -18.15 -24.24 -2.37
CA VAL A 709 -17.38 -23.34 -1.47
C VAL A 709 -15.95 -23.83 -1.29
N ASP A 710 -14.98 -22.93 -1.44
CA ASP A 710 -13.58 -23.14 -1.10
C ASP A 710 -13.28 -22.53 0.29
N ILE A 711 -12.96 -23.39 1.26
CA ILE A 711 -12.71 -23.02 2.66
C ILE A 711 -11.21 -22.83 2.85
N GLY A 712 -10.77 -21.58 3.05
CA GLY A 712 -9.36 -21.20 3.10
C GLY A 712 -8.75 -21.00 1.71
N CYS A 713 -9.50 -20.40 0.80
CA CYS A 713 -9.21 -20.34 -0.64
C CYS A 713 -7.93 -19.59 -1.06
N GLY A 714 -7.27 -18.88 -0.13
CA GLY A 714 -6.18 -17.96 -0.45
C GLY A 714 -6.60 -16.93 -1.50
N ILE A 715 -5.71 -16.64 -2.45
CA ILE A 715 -6.00 -15.81 -3.64
C ILE A 715 -6.80 -16.53 -4.73
N GLY A 716 -7.38 -17.71 -4.45
CA GLY A 716 -8.29 -18.40 -5.36
C GLY A 716 -7.63 -19.31 -6.41
N GLY A 717 -6.40 -19.78 -6.19
CA GLY A 717 -5.66 -20.62 -7.15
C GLY A 717 -6.36 -21.92 -7.53
N VAL A 718 -6.99 -22.61 -6.57
CA VAL A 718 -7.79 -23.83 -6.85
C VAL A 718 -9.06 -23.48 -7.62
N MET A 719 -9.75 -22.41 -7.22
CA MET A 719 -10.98 -21.94 -7.87
C MET A 719 -10.76 -21.55 -9.33
N HIS A 720 -9.62 -20.92 -9.65
CA HIS A 720 -9.21 -20.57 -11.00
C HIS A 720 -9.22 -21.81 -11.93
N ASP A 721 -8.54 -22.88 -11.53
CA ASP A 721 -8.47 -24.10 -12.33
C ASP A 721 -9.81 -24.84 -12.39
N LEU A 722 -10.60 -24.78 -11.32
CA LEU A 722 -11.96 -25.34 -11.27
C LEU A 722 -13.00 -24.52 -12.05
N ALA A 723 -12.72 -23.26 -12.39
CA ALA A 723 -13.68 -22.38 -13.06
C ALA A 723 -14.18 -22.94 -14.40
N ILE A 724 -13.33 -23.70 -15.11
CA ILE A 724 -13.64 -24.38 -16.38
C ILE A 724 -14.80 -25.38 -16.28
N THR A 725 -15.13 -25.87 -15.07
CA THR A 725 -16.30 -26.74 -14.83
C THR A 725 -17.64 -26.01 -15.01
N GLY A 726 -17.62 -24.68 -14.98
CA GLY A 726 -18.79 -23.81 -15.03
C GLY A 726 -19.66 -23.80 -13.77
N ALA A 727 -19.22 -24.43 -12.69
CA ALA A 727 -19.86 -24.34 -11.37
C ALA A 727 -19.70 -22.93 -10.77
N ASP A 728 -20.66 -22.50 -9.95
CA ASP A 728 -20.56 -21.26 -9.19
C ASP A 728 -19.64 -21.51 -7.97
N LEU A 729 -18.45 -20.90 -7.94
CA LEU A 729 -17.44 -21.09 -6.89
C LEU A 729 -17.39 -19.88 -5.96
N THR A 730 -17.58 -20.11 -4.66
CA THR A 730 -17.43 -19.10 -3.60
C THR A 730 -16.22 -19.41 -2.73
N GLY A 731 -15.19 -18.57 -2.73
CA GLY A 731 -14.05 -18.69 -1.84
C GLY A 731 -14.28 -17.97 -0.52
N VAL A 732 -13.77 -18.52 0.58
CA VAL A 732 -13.75 -17.87 1.90
C VAL A 732 -12.32 -17.89 2.44
N THR A 733 -11.79 -16.71 2.77
CA THR A 733 -10.51 -16.55 3.48
C THR A 733 -10.65 -15.56 4.63
N ILE A 734 -9.85 -15.74 5.67
CA ILE A 734 -9.79 -14.81 6.81
C ILE A 734 -8.98 -13.55 6.48
N VAL A 735 -8.10 -13.62 5.46
CA VAL A 735 -7.16 -12.55 5.13
C VAL A 735 -7.72 -11.64 4.03
N GLY A 736 -8.11 -10.41 4.39
CA GLY A 736 -8.83 -9.50 3.49
C GLY A 736 -8.09 -9.10 2.22
N ASN A 737 -6.74 -9.09 2.20
CA ASN A 737 -5.99 -8.77 0.99
C ASN A 737 -6.12 -9.84 -0.11
N GLU A 738 -6.24 -11.11 0.28
CA GLU A 738 -6.40 -12.23 -0.66
C GLU A 738 -7.74 -12.17 -1.40
N VAL A 739 -8.79 -11.67 -0.73
CA VAL A 739 -10.11 -11.42 -1.30
C VAL A 739 -10.03 -10.44 -2.47
N VAL A 740 -9.27 -9.35 -2.31
CA VAL A 740 -9.08 -8.32 -3.34
C VAL A 740 -8.31 -8.91 -4.54
N ILE A 741 -7.15 -9.52 -4.28
CA ILE A 741 -6.25 -10.09 -5.30
C ILE A 741 -6.97 -11.16 -6.13
N GLY A 742 -7.67 -12.11 -5.49
CA GLY A 742 -8.35 -13.20 -6.18
C GLY A 742 -9.56 -12.76 -7.00
N ASN A 743 -10.41 -11.88 -6.45
CA ASN A 743 -11.54 -11.32 -7.20
C ASN A 743 -11.10 -10.43 -8.38
N GLU A 744 -9.96 -9.76 -8.28
CA GLU A 744 -9.34 -9.08 -9.42
C GLU A 744 -8.89 -10.05 -10.48
N ARG A 745 -8.12 -11.09 -10.11
CA ARG A 745 -7.68 -12.14 -11.03
C ARG A 745 -8.86 -12.72 -11.82
N PHE A 746 -9.94 -13.11 -11.13
CA PHE A 746 -11.16 -13.62 -11.77
C PHE A 746 -11.80 -12.59 -12.73
N ARG A 747 -11.93 -11.32 -12.33
CA ARG A 747 -12.51 -10.24 -13.17
C ARG A 747 -11.64 -9.88 -14.39
N ASN A 748 -10.34 -10.12 -14.32
CA ASN A 748 -9.36 -9.85 -15.38
C ASN A 748 -9.34 -10.98 -16.42
N GLU A 749 -9.52 -12.22 -15.96
CA GLU A 749 -9.56 -13.43 -16.79
C GLU A 749 -10.97 -13.75 -17.33
N GLY A 750 -12.01 -13.09 -16.81
CA GLY A 750 -13.41 -13.28 -17.23
C GLY A 750 -14.10 -14.48 -16.57
N LEU A 751 -13.64 -14.88 -15.38
CA LEU A 751 -14.19 -15.98 -14.59
C LEU A 751 -15.39 -15.51 -13.76
N ASP A 752 -16.47 -15.11 -14.43
CA ASP A 752 -17.70 -14.57 -13.81
C ASP A 752 -18.39 -15.55 -12.83
N ASN A 753 -18.01 -16.84 -12.85
CA ASN A 753 -18.50 -17.87 -11.96
C ASN A 753 -17.65 -18.05 -10.67
N CYS A 754 -16.64 -17.21 -10.44
CA CYS A 754 -15.78 -17.26 -9.25
C CYS A 754 -15.85 -15.96 -8.44
N CYS A 755 -16.02 -16.07 -7.12
CA CYS A 755 -16.02 -14.92 -6.21
C CYS A 755 -15.45 -15.30 -4.84
N ILE A 756 -14.59 -14.48 -4.26
CA ILE A 756 -14.07 -14.64 -2.88
C ILE A 756 -14.77 -13.66 -1.94
N VAL A 757 -15.04 -14.07 -0.71
CA VAL A 757 -15.51 -13.20 0.38
C VAL A 757 -14.61 -13.34 1.62
N GLN A 758 -14.50 -12.28 2.43
CA GLN A 758 -13.82 -12.39 3.72
C GLN A 758 -14.72 -13.14 4.73
N GLY A 759 -14.17 -14.11 5.46
CA GLY A 759 -14.93 -14.83 6.47
C GLY A 759 -14.08 -15.76 7.34
N ASN A 760 -14.57 -16.02 8.56
CA ASN A 760 -14.02 -17.05 9.44
C ASN A 760 -14.67 -18.39 9.11
N CYS A 761 -13.90 -19.45 8.87
CA CYS A 761 -14.46 -20.78 8.59
C CYS A 761 -15.26 -21.38 9.76
N CYS A 762 -15.02 -20.92 11.00
CA CYS A 762 -15.81 -21.27 12.19
C CYS A 762 -17.10 -20.43 12.36
N CYS A 763 -17.36 -19.45 11.48
CA CYS A 763 -18.58 -18.64 11.45
C CYS A 763 -18.75 -18.06 10.02
N LEU A 764 -19.22 -18.90 9.10
CA LEU A 764 -19.24 -18.60 7.66
C LEU A 764 -20.33 -17.58 7.32
N PRO A 765 -20.01 -16.49 6.60
CA PRO A 765 -20.97 -15.46 6.17
C PRO A 765 -21.85 -15.94 4.98
N LEU A 766 -22.24 -17.21 4.99
CA LEU A 766 -22.90 -17.93 3.90
C LEU A 766 -24.24 -18.52 4.37
N MET A 767 -25.17 -18.71 3.44
CA MET A 767 -26.54 -19.18 3.73
C MET A 767 -26.61 -20.69 4.01
N ASP A 768 -27.48 -21.05 4.96
CA ASP A 768 -27.85 -22.44 5.27
C ASP A 768 -28.36 -23.21 4.03
N SER A 769 -27.92 -24.45 3.87
CA SER A 769 -28.39 -25.39 2.84
C SER A 769 -28.41 -24.82 1.41
N HIS A 770 -27.50 -23.90 1.10
CA HIS A 770 -27.45 -23.23 -0.19
C HIS A 770 -26.53 -23.92 -1.20
N TYR A 771 -25.47 -24.57 -0.72
CA TYR A 771 -24.40 -25.11 -1.55
C TYR A 771 -24.54 -26.62 -1.79
N ASP A 772 -24.14 -27.06 -2.99
CA ASP A 772 -24.15 -28.48 -3.37
C ASP A 772 -22.89 -29.21 -2.88
N CYS A 773 -21.80 -28.48 -2.72
CA CYS A 773 -20.49 -29.00 -2.38
C CYS A 773 -19.62 -27.94 -1.69
N ALA A 774 -18.57 -28.39 -1.01
CA ALA A 774 -17.51 -27.56 -0.46
C ALA A 774 -16.19 -28.33 -0.47
N TYR A 775 -15.06 -27.64 -0.36
CA TYR A 775 -13.76 -28.25 -0.14
C TYR A 775 -12.85 -27.38 0.73
N ALA A 776 -11.84 -28.01 1.32
CA ALA A 776 -10.79 -27.36 2.09
C ALA A 776 -9.45 -27.95 1.64
N VAL A 777 -8.65 -27.16 0.92
CA VAL A 777 -7.29 -27.52 0.49
C VAL A 777 -6.30 -26.81 1.40
N TYR A 778 -5.56 -27.57 2.19
CA TYR A 778 -4.48 -27.07 3.05
C TYR A 778 -4.92 -25.97 4.04
N ALA A 779 -6.18 -26.02 4.50
CA ALA A 779 -6.80 -24.96 5.30
C ALA A 779 -7.14 -25.37 6.74
N LEU A 780 -7.59 -26.61 6.96
CA LEU A 780 -8.09 -27.05 8.27
C LEU A 780 -6.98 -27.28 9.29
N LYS A 781 -5.75 -27.55 8.84
CA LYS A 781 -4.55 -27.68 9.69
C LYS A 781 -4.23 -26.46 10.56
N TYR A 782 -4.84 -25.30 10.30
CA TYR A 782 -4.68 -24.08 11.11
C TYR A 782 -5.68 -23.97 12.27
N LEU A 783 -6.62 -24.92 12.41
CA LEU A 783 -7.61 -24.96 13.48
C LEU A 783 -7.23 -26.01 14.53
N GLU A 784 -7.28 -25.67 15.81
CA GLU A 784 -7.04 -26.63 16.91
C GLU A 784 -8.27 -27.51 17.19
N ASP A 785 -9.49 -26.96 17.12
CA ASP A 785 -10.74 -27.74 17.05
C ASP A 785 -11.37 -27.60 15.66
N LEU A 786 -11.54 -28.73 14.97
CA LEU A 786 -12.18 -28.79 13.66
C LEU A 786 -13.71 -28.64 13.73
N LYS A 787 -14.34 -28.91 14.88
CA LYS A 787 -15.80 -29.01 14.98
C LYS A 787 -16.54 -27.72 14.59
N PRO A 788 -16.15 -26.51 15.01
CA PRO A 788 -16.89 -25.30 14.64
C PRO A 788 -16.92 -25.09 13.13
N ALA A 789 -15.78 -25.28 12.45
CA ALA A 789 -15.72 -25.19 10.99
C ALA A 789 -16.51 -26.31 10.30
N LEU A 790 -16.43 -27.55 10.79
CA LEU A 790 -17.18 -28.68 10.23
C LEU A 790 -18.70 -28.56 10.46
N GLN A 791 -19.13 -27.92 11.56
CA GLN A 791 -20.54 -27.57 11.81
C GLN A 791 -21.03 -26.52 10.81
N GLU A 792 -20.25 -25.47 10.55
CA GLU A 792 -20.59 -24.44 9.56
C GLU A 792 -20.59 -24.99 8.13
N ILE A 793 -19.62 -25.84 7.78
CA ILE A 793 -19.58 -26.58 6.51
C ILE A 793 -20.83 -27.47 6.39
N ASN A 794 -21.24 -28.17 7.46
CA ASN A 794 -22.51 -28.89 7.44
C ASN A 794 -23.70 -27.95 7.23
N ARG A 795 -23.78 -26.82 7.96
CA ARG A 795 -24.88 -25.85 7.87
C ARG A 795 -25.10 -25.35 6.44
N ILE A 796 -24.03 -24.92 5.75
CA ILE A 796 -24.13 -24.34 4.40
C ILE A 796 -24.47 -25.38 3.31
N LEU A 797 -24.15 -26.65 3.53
CA LEU A 797 -24.37 -27.73 2.56
C LEU A 797 -25.83 -28.18 2.55
N ARG A 798 -26.35 -28.44 1.35
CA ARG A 798 -27.63 -29.14 1.16
C ARG A 798 -27.57 -30.58 1.69
N PRO A 799 -28.69 -31.17 2.12
CA PRO A 799 -28.79 -32.60 2.40
C PRO A 799 -28.26 -33.45 1.22
N GLY A 800 -27.32 -34.36 1.48
CA GLY A 800 -26.63 -35.14 0.46
C GLY A 800 -25.54 -34.41 -0.34
N GLY A 801 -25.19 -33.17 0.02
CA GLY A 801 -24.05 -32.43 -0.56
C GLY A 801 -22.69 -33.00 -0.14
N PHE A 802 -21.64 -32.68 -0.91
CA PHE A 802 -20.30 -33.25 -0.72
C PHE A 802 -19.34 -32.27 -0.03
N PHE A 803 -18.42 -32.79 0.79
CA PHE A 803 -17.32 -32.03 1.35
C PHE A 803 -15.98 -32.76 1.11
N LEU A 804 -14.96 -32.08 0.58
CA LEU A 804 -13.65 -32.67 0.34
C LEU A 804 -12.57 -32.00 1.20
N VAL A 805 -11.74 -32.80 1.88
CA VAL A 805 -10.55 -32.32 2.59
C VAL A 805 -9.30 -32.88 1.91
N TYR A 806 -8.32 -32.01 1.69
CA TYR A 806 -6.98 -32.37 1.23
C TYR A 806 -5.98 -31.52 2.02
N ASP A 807 -5.28 -32.11 3.00
CA ASP A 807 -4.48 -31.35 3.98
C ASP A 807 -3.27 -32.15 4.48
N LEU A 808 -2.40 -31.51 5.28
CA LEU A 808 -1.29 -32.16 5.97
C LEU A 808 -1.78 -32.90 7.22
N LEU A 809 -1.66 -34.23 7.22
CA LEU A 809 -2.16 -35.12 8.26
C LEU A 809 -1.06 -36.00 8.83
N LYS A 810 -0.99 -36.12 10.16
CA LYS A 810 -0.16 -37.13 10.83
C LYS A 810 -0.70 -38.52 10.49
N THR A 811 0.20 -39.46 10.21
CA THR A 811 -0.16 -40.86 9.90
C THR A 811 -0.13 -41.74 11.16
N ASP A 812 -0.58 -42.99 11.01
CA ASP A 812 -0.46 -44.07 12.00
C ASP A 812 0.99 -44.39 12.41
N LYS A 813 1.98 -44.04 11.57
CA LYS A 813 3.41 -44.16 11.88
C LYS A 813 3.93 -43.06 12.81
N TYR A 814 3.19 -41.97 13.00
CA TYR A 814 3.57 -40.95 13.98
C TYR A 814 3.46 -41.53 15.39
N HIS A 815 4.51 -41.32 16.19
CA HIS A 815 4.60 -41.87 17.54
C HIS A 815 5.09 -40.77 18.48
N SER A 816 4.23 -40.33 19.40
CA SER A 816 4.55 -39.29 20.39
C SER A 816 5.62 -39.72 21.41
N SER A 817 5.99 -41.00 21.45
CA SER A 817 7.15 -41.50 22.20
C SER A 817 8.49 -41.22 21.51
N SER A 818 8.52 -41.06 20.18
CA SER A 818 9.73 -40.77 19.41
C SER A 818 10.06 -39.27 19.46
N GLU A 819 11.22 -38.92 20.01
CA GLU A 819 11.65 -37.52 20.10
C GLU A 819 12.07 -36.96 18.73
N GLU A 820 12.50 -37.81 17.80
CA GLU A 820 12.73 -37.45 16.40
C GLU A 820 11.42 -37.05 15.71
N HIS A 821 10.38 -37.87 15.83
CA HIS A 821 9.06 -37.58 15.24
C HIS A 821 8.47 -36.29 15.81
N LYS A 822 8.52 -36.12 17.14
CA LYS A 822 8.12 -34.87 17.82
C LYS A 822 8.89 -33.65 17.32
N THR A 823 10.22 -33.76 17.17
CA THR A 823 11.07 -32.61 16.81
C THR A 823 10.77 -32.16 15.38
N ILE A 824 10.66 -33.09 14.43
CA ILE A 824 10.35 -32.78 13.03
C ILE A 824 8.97 -32.11 12.92
N ILE A 825 7.94 -32.67 13.56
CA ILE A 825 6.59 -32.12 13.50
C ILE A 825 6.49 -30.77 14.21
N LYS A 826 7.05 -30.62 15.42
CA LYS A 826 7.06 -29.33 16.15
C LYS A 826 7.80 -28.23 15.40
N ASN A 827 8.87 -28.56 14.68
CA ASN A 827 9.61 -27.58 13.88
C ASN A 827 8.76 -27.07 12.70
N LEU A 828 7.96 -27.95 12.07
CA LEU A 828 7.01 -27.58 11.03
C LEU A 828 5.85 -26.74 11.60
N GLU A 829 5.24 -27.18 12.70
CA GLU A 829 4.17 -26.47 13.41
C GLU A 829 4.63 -25.06 13.79
N TYR A 830 5.82 -24.94 14.40
CA TYR A 830 6.43 -23.66 14.74
C TYR A 830 6.72 -22.81 13.49
N ALA A 831 7.45 -23.32 12.50
CA ALA A 831 7.85 -22.52 11.34
C ALA A 831 6.63 -21.95 10.56
N CYS A 832 5.54 -22.72 10.44
CA CYS A 832 4.34 -22.30 9.73
C CYS A 832 3.25 -21.66 10.61
N GLY A 833 3.47 -21.54 11.92
CA GLY A 833 2.46 -20.97 12.84
C GLY A 833 1.23 -21.84 13.05
N MET A 834 1.34 -23.17 12.91
CA MET A 834 0.22 -24.10 13.01
C MET A 834 -0.03 -24.57 14.46
N PRO A 835 -1.30 -24.89 14.83
CA PRO A 835 -1.58 -25.73 15.99
C PRO A 835 -1.04 -27.16 15.80
N PRO A 836 -1.11 -28.03 16.82
CA PRO A 836 -0.78 -29.44 16.67
C PRO A 836 -1.53 -30.08 15.51
N LEU A 837 -0.81 -30.62 14.52
CA LEU A 837 -1.43 -31.16 13.29
C LEU A 837 -2.41 -32.30 13.60
N HIS A 838 -3.50 -32.44 12.84
CA HIS A 838 -4.47 -33.53 13.02
C HIS A 838 -3.97 -34.86 12.46
N THR A 839 -4.41 -35.97 13.05
CA THR A 839 -4.40 -37.29 12.39
C THR A 839 -5.57 -37.41 11.41
N LYS A 840 -5.48 -38.37 10.50
CA LYS A 840 -6.60 -38.73 9.61
C LYS A 840 -7.82 -39.20 10.40
N GLU A 841 -7.61 -39.99 11.45
CA GLU A 841 -8.65 -40.54 12.30
C GLU A 841 -9.38 -39.46 13.11
N GLU A 842 -8.66 -38.45 13.61
CA GLU A 842 -9.24 -37.27 14.27
C GLU A 842 -10.14 -36.47 13.30
N THR A 843 -9.65 -36.19 12.09
CA THR A 843 -10.39 -35.48 11.04
C THR A 843 -11.68 -36.22 10.65
N ILE A 844 -11.60 -37.53 10.39
CA ILE A 844 -12.77 -38.36 10.04
C ILE A 844 -13.78 -38.41 11.20
N SER A 845 -13.29 -38.53 12.45
CA SER A 845 -14.14 -38.60 13.64
C SER A 845 -14.86 -37.28 13.91
N ALA A 846 -14.18 -36.14 13.73
CA ALA A 846 -14.77 -34.82 13.87
C ALA A 846 -15.82 -34.55 12.79
N ALA A 847 -15.54 -34.91 11.53
CA ALA A 847 -16.50 -34.79 10.42
C ALA A 847 -17.77 -35.63 10.68
N LYS A 848 -17.59 -36.89 11.10
CA LYS A 848 -18.71 -37.79 11.44
C LYS A 848 -19.56 -37.25 12.60
N PHE A 849 -18.94 -36.69 13.63
CA PHE A 849 -19.64 -36.03 14.74
C PHE A 849 -20.48 -34.83 14.26
N CYS A 850 -20.02 -34.11 13.23
CA CYS A 850 -20.72 -32.98 12.62
C CYS A 850 -21.68 -33.39 11.48
N GLY A 851 -22.05 -34.68 11.36
CA GLY A 851 -23.03 -35.15 10.36
C GLY A 851 -22.51 -35.24 8.93
N LEU A 852 -21.19 -35.31 8.74
CA LEU A 852 -20.50 -35.53 7.46
C LEU A 852 -19.90 -36.94 7.45
N GLU A 853 -20.48 -37.86 6.67
CA GLU A 853 -20.05 -39.25 6.60
C GLU A 853 -18.99 -39.45 5.50
N LEU A 854 -17.86 -40.09 5.83
CA LEU A 854 -16.81 -40.39 4.85
C LEU A 854 -17.31 -41.44 3.85
N ILE A 855 -17.26 -41.11 2.55
CA ILE A 855 -17.70 -41.99 1.46
C ILE A 855 -16.55 -42.48 0.58
N GLU A 856 -15.43 -41.76 0.53
CA GLU A 856 -14.25 -42.14 -0.26
C GLU A 856 -12.97 -41.58 0.40
N ASN A 857 -11.87 -42.33 0.33
CA ASN A 857 -10.53 -41.85 0.66
C ASN A 857 -9.56 -42.30 -0.43
N ILE A 858 -8.77 -41.37 -0.98
CA ILE A 858 -7.79 -41.62 -2.03
C ILE A 858 -6.41 -41.15 -1.55
N ASP A 859 -5.44 -42.08 -1.50
CA ASP A 859 -4.03 -41.79 -1.23
C ASP A 859 -3.31 -41.57 -2.57
N LEU A 860 -3.01 -40.30 -2.89
CA LEU A 860 -2.39 -39.96 -4.18
C LEU A 860 -0.91 -40.33 -4.26
N ASP A 861 -0.19 -40.46 -3.14
CA ASP A 861 1.19 -40.97 -3.16
C ASP A 861 1.20 -42.43 -3.67
N ARG A 862 0.22 -43.23 -3.24
CA ARG A 862 0.04 -44.61 -3.74
C ARG A 862 -0.51 -44.68 -5.16
N GLU A 863 -1.44 -43.80 -5.55
CA GLU A 863 -2.00 -43.80 -6.92
C GLU A 863 -0.95 -43.40 -7.97
N THR A 864 -0.11 -42.41 -7.65
CA THR A 864 0.89 -41.86 -8.58
C THR A 864 2.23 -42.59 -8.52
N GLY A 865 2.55 -43.23 -7.39
CA GLY A 865 3.87 -43.82 -7.12
C GLY A 865 4.95 -42.81 -6.73
N ASN A 866 4.62 -41.52 -6.60
CA ASN A 866 5.54 -40.45 -6.21
C ASN A 866 5.05 -39.76 -4.94
N PRO A 867 5.95 -39.28 -4.06
CA PRO A 867 5.55 -38.64 -2.82
C PRO A 867 5.07 -37.20 -3.00
N TYR A 868 4.15 -36.72 -2.18
CA TYR A 868 3.68 -35.31 -2.22
C TYR A 868 4.82 -34.28 -2.11
N TYR A 869 5.86 -34.58 -1.30
CA TYR A 869 7.03 -33.72 -1.12
C TYR A 869 8.01 -33.73 -2.31
N PHE A 870 7.72 -34.47 -3.39
CA PHE A 870 8.55 -34.54 -4.60
C PHE A 870 8.84 -33.15 -5.18
N CYS A 871 7.88 -32.22 -5.08
CA CYS A 871 8.02 -30.81 -5.48
C CYS A 871 9.27 -30.11 -4.93
N PHE A 872 9.77 -30.53 -3.76
CA PHE A 872 11.04 -30.06 -3.21
C PHE A 872 12.19 -31.03 -3.48
N SER A 873 11.97 -32.33 -3.29
CA SER A 873 13.06 -33.32 -3.31
C SER A 873 13.57 -33.71 -4.69
N HIS A 874 12.83 -33.42 -5.78
CA HIS A 874 13.20 -33.82 -7.14
C HIS A 874 14.44 -33.10 -7.69
N SER A 875 14.82 -31.96 -7.12
CA SER A 875 15.95 -31.16 -7.56
C SER A 875 17.09 -31.27 -6.54
N PRO A 876 18.14 -32.07 -6.82
CA PRO A 876 19.32 -32.15 -5.96
C PRO A 876 20.01 -30.79 -5.79
N LEU A 877 19.94 -29.92 -6.81
CA LEU A 877 20.47 -28.56 -6.76
C LEU A 877 19.69 -27.68 -5.78
N PHE A 878 18.36 -27.75 -5.77
CA PHE A 878 17.52 -27.02 -4.82
C PHE A 878 17.76 -27.53 -3.38
N MET A 879 17.70 -28.85 -3.18
CA MET A 879 17.97 -29.48 -1.89
C MET A 879 19.39 -29.19 -1.37
N TRP A 880 20.37 -29.03 -2.27
CA TRP A 880 21.71 -28.56 -1.93
C TRP A 880 21.69 -27.07 -1.56
N LEU A 881 21.07 -26.19 -2.36
CA LEU A 881 21.03 -24.74 -2.12
C LEU A 881 20.45 -24.39 -0.74
N ILE A 882 19.36 -25.03 -0.35
CA ILE A 882 18.71 -24.79 0.95
C ILE A 882 19.55 -25.31 2.12
N ASN A 883 20.25 -26.43 1.96
CA ASN A 883 21.02 -27.11 3.02
C ASN A 883 22.53 -26.82 3.03
N SER A 884 23.05 -26.11 2.03
CA SER A 884 24.50 -25.93 1.86
C SER A 884 25.06 -24.96 2.90
N SER A 885 25.96 -25.48 3.75
CA SER A 885 26.77 -24.68 4.68
C SER A 885 27.60 -23.60 3.98
N LEU A 886 27.94 -23.78 2.70
CA LEU A 886 28.61 -22.75 1.88
C LEU A 886 27.66 -21.59 1.58
N ILE A 887 26.40 -21.86 1.25
CA ILE A 887 25.39 -20.80 1.03
C ILE A 887 25.10 -20.08 2.35
N ASP A 888 24.97 -20.80 3.46
CA ASP A 888 24.84 -20.19 4.79
C ASP A 888 26.03 -19.31 5.16
N TRP A 889 27.26 -19.72 4.82
CA TRP A 889 28.48 -18.95 5.05
C TRP A 889 28.56 -17.71 4.14
N ILE A 890 28.20 -17.84 2.86
CA ILE A 890 28.09 -16.70 1.93
C ILE A 890 27.05 -15.69 2.44
N ILE A 891 25.88 -16.15 2.89
CA ILE A 891 24.85 -15.28 3.48
C ILE A 891 25.40 -14.62 4.76
N SER A 892 26.04 -15.37 5.66
CA SER A 892 26.63 -14.82 6.89
C SER A 892 27.67 -13.72 6.59
N ILE A 893 28.51 -13.90 5.57
CA ILE A 893 29.44 -12.88 5.09
C ILE A 893 28.69 -11.69 4.49
N ALA A 894 27.68 -11.92 3.64
CA ALA A 894 26.87 -10.84 3.07
C ALA A 894 26.14 -10.02 4.15
N GLN A 895 25.69 -10.66 5.24
CA GLN A 895 25.13 -9.97 6.41
C GLN A 895 26.20 -9.18 7.19
N THR A 896 27.38 -9.77 7.38
CA THR A 896 28.52 -9.11 8.06
C THR A 896 29.02 -7.89 7.27
N LEU A 897 28.98 -7.97 5.94
CA LEU A 897 29.33 -6.89 5.00
C LEU A 897 28.14 -5.93 4.70
N HIS A 898 27.00 -6.09 5.38
CA HIS A 898 25.79 -5.27 5.18
C HIS A 898 25.20 -5.29 3.74
N ILE A 899 25.57 -6.29 2.94
CA ILE A 899 25.00 -6.57 1.61
C ILE A 899 23.62 -7.27 1.74
N MET A 900 23.42 -8.05 2.81
CA MET A 900 22.14 -8.68 3.15
C MET A 900 21.65 -8.21 4.53
N PRO A 901 20.32 -8.18 4.78
CA PRO A 901 19.77 -7.77 6.07
C PRO A 901 20.24 -8.67 7.21
N ARG A 902 20.41 -8.08 8.40
CA ARG A 902 20.52 -8.86 9.66
C ARG A 902 19.26 -9.70 9.86
N GLY A 903 19.36 -10.77 10.66
CA GLY A 903 18.31 -11.80 10.77
C GLY A 903 18.06 -12.71 9.55
N PHE A 904 18.40 -12.33 8.29
CA PHE A 904 18.08 -13.14 7.10
C PHE A 904 18.56 -14.61 7.15
N LEU A 905 19.76 -14.91 7.66
CA LEU A 905 20.21 -16.30 7.83
C LEU A 905 19.32 -17.10 8.80
N ARG A 906 18.87 -16.47 9.90
CA ARG A 906 17.91 -17.06 10.84
C ARG A 906 16.57 -17.31 10.14
N PHE A 907 16.09 -16.34 9.38
CA PHE A 907 14.86 -16.44 8.59
C PHE A 907 14.92 -17.60 7.58
N LYS A 908 16.01 -17.68 6.77
CA LYS A 908 16.25 -18.80 5.85
C LYS A 908 16.22 -20.14 6.58
N ARG A 909 16.95 -20.27 7.68
CA ARG A 909 17.11 -21.54 8.42
C ARG A 909 15.80 -22.04 9.01
N ILE A 910 14.96 -21.15 9.53
CA ILE A 910 13.69 -21.52 10.15
C ILE A 910 12.59 -21.67 9.09
N PHE A 911 12.27 -20.59 8.38
CA PHE A 911 11.01 -20.50 7.63
C PHE A 911 11.09 -21.01 6.19
N LEU A 912 12.28 -21.04 5.59
CA LEU A 912 12.49 -21.56 4.24
C LEU A 912 13.05 -22.99 4.29
N ALA A 913 14.31 -23.14 4.67
CA ALA A 913 14.98 -24.44 4.72
C ALA A 913 14.40 -25.36 5.81
N GLY A 914 14.08 -24.82 6.99
CA GLY A 914 13.50 -25.59 8.10
C GLY A 914 12.14 -26.19 7.75
N THR A 915 11.25 -25.41 7.16
CA THR A 915 9.95 -25.86 6.63
C THR A 915 10.11 -26.98 5.60
N VAL A 916 10.91 -26.76 4.54
CA VAL A 916 11.12 -27.75 3.46
C VAL A 916 11.73 -29.04 4.01
N ASN A 917 12.76 -28.95 4.85
CA ASN A 917 13.40 -30.12 5.44
C ASN A 917 12.44 -30.89 6.36
N SER A 918 11.61 -30.19 7.14
CA SER A 918 10.66 -30.85 8.05
C SER A 918 9.61 -31.64 7.26
N ILE A 919 9.08 -31.06 6.18
CA ILE A 919 8.13 -31.73 5.27
C ILE A 919 8.78 -32.95 4.60
N VAL A 920 9.94 -32.77 3.96
CA VAL A 920 10.63 -33.85 3.23
C VAL A 920 11.05 -34.99 4.18
N ASN A 921 11.51 -34.68 5.38
CA ASN A 921 11.93 -35.71 6.35
C ASN A 921 10.72 -36.41 6.99
N ALA A 922 9.66 -35.69 7.34
CA ALA A 922 8.42 -36.29 7.85
C ALA A 922 7.76 -37.21 6.81
N GLY A 923 7.76 -36.81 5.55
CA GLY A 923 7.29 -37.63 4.43
C GLY A 923 8.16 -38.87 4.19
N LYS A 924 9.49 -38.76 4.24
CA LYS A 924 10.41 -39.91 4.12
C LYS A 924 10.25 -40.94 5.25
N LEU A 925 10.01 -40.48 6.47
CA LEU A 925 9.66 -41.35 7.61
C LEU A 925 8.23 -41.90 7.50
N GLY A 926 7.41 -41.32 6.61
CA GLY A 926 6.00 -41.66 6.43
C GLY A 926 5.11 -41.26 7.61
N ILE A 927 5.56 -40.34 8.47
CA ILE A 927 4.84 -39.87 9.67
C ILE A 927 3.86 -38.71 9.38
N LEU A 928 4.00 -38.10 8.19
CA LEU A 928 3.17 -37.00 7.70
C LEU A 928 2.80 -37.27 6.24
N SER A 929 1.50 -37.29 5.94
CA SER A 929 0.96 -37.33 4.59
C SER A 929 0.44 -35.95 4.19
N GLY A 930 0.57 -35.60 2.91
CA GLY A 930 0.00 -34.39 2.30
C GLY A 930 -0.83 -34.68 1.05
N SER A 931 -1.25 -35.93 0.86
CA SER A 931 -1.80 -36.48 -0.38
C SER A 931 -3.07 -37.31 -0.21
N GLU A 932 -3.66 -37.35 0.99
CA GLU A 932 -4.94 -38.03 1.21
C GLU A 932 -6.13 -37.11 0.92
N VAL A 933 -6.95 -37.50 -0.05
CA VAL A 933 -8.20 -36.85 -0.42
C VAL A 933 -9.34 -37.54 0.33
N LEU A 934 -9.91 -36.86 1.33
CA LEU A 934 -11.04 -37.36 2.11
C LEU A 934 -12.34 -36.76 1.57
N LEU A 935 -13.21 -37.58 1.00
CA LEU A 935 -14.53 -37.16 0.50
C LEU A 935 -15.63 -37.59 1.47
N PHE A 936 -16.37 -36.61 1.96
CA PHE A 936 -17.50 -36.76 2.86
C PHE A 936 -18.81 -36.39 2.15
N GLN A 937 -19.92 -36.92 2.67
CA GLN A 937 -21.28 -36.54 2.26
C GLN A 937 -22.10 -36.14 3.49
N LYS A 938 -22.83 -35.03 3.39
CA LYS A 938 -23.80 -34.62 4.41
C LYS A 938 -24.97 -35.61 4.46
N ILE A 939 -25.25 -36.13 5.65
CA ILE A 939 -26.38 -37.04 5.90
C ILE A 939 -27.70 -36.33 5.49
N LYS A 940 -28.64 -37.10 4.94
CA LYS A 940 -29.92 -36.59 4.40
C LYS A 940 -30.93 -36.17 5.47
#